data_AF-A0A7J6M3D4-F1
#
_entry.id   AF-A0A7J6M3D4-F1
#
_cell.length_a   1.000
_cell.length_b   1.000
_cell.length_c   1.000
_cell.angle_alpha   90.00
_cell.angle_beta   90.00
_cell.angle_gamma   90.00
#
_symmetry.space_group_name_H-M   'P 1'
#
loop_
_entity.id
_entity.type
_entity.pdbx_description
1 polymer ?
#
loop_
_entity_poly.entity_id
_entity_poly.type
_entity_poly.pdbx_seq_one_letter_code
_entity_poly.pdbx_strand_id
1 'polypeptide(L)'
;MDYKKGVPITIDRQAPPLHGFEPGIKWSGRSRLGPVDWVCIAIFWGCLLWQLITGFIILGSTNYNVSTPENGVTDICPHDYLYAPTQCQALPSWDNYACVEDDLCNQLTQCIDSLPKKPKHHGLLNRNLKPVPDEEVLPSFWPLLGKYWYVPTVICLGVVILAVAWLYALQLLVKPIIWGTLFLGVVLLVGFWAFWFVEYEVNNWMLLVGAGIELIFMALCWRSINRSADVISIASEGLRCSPTVIGVSILVEALYIGYIALWITFIIASFNVKEVDPNTCHLVEPEWIVVSRWIYGPMFFIFTYVFLNIKTVVCAAGIGAWYFPDPNAPIIPALKGLRWALTSSSGAIMFASLFVGIVRYIVNRISDTMNWLPICLSPLACLWRCIAGCILGVLEMFSKFMLIGQTFCGEAFCGSAKRSFSVVKDRLGDAFITDSIGGNVVTMSTYIFSLGLGIASWAWLDSAQDSQSLTVMPWYFLIPVLLLYAMLISTPVLTITLLAWLAQYFQTWVCGSDGMCSETWQVDLLQGLNSVTCALFIGSLCYCLFNFIAEIVMSSIDTVFFCIAIEYDNNVFQPRFKNKVYELLREDCPNQSTPMDRGLPLFVESDVTTTVTGTPQLVSSSDDDIRPIPSAPFAPPPSSVPGEGFGVSSPAPGEQAMIGRSIRYV
;
A
#
# COMPACT_ATOMS: atom_id res chain seq x y z
N MET A 1 0.55 29.55 15.52
CA MET A 1 1.76 29.27 14.73
C MET A 1 1.95 30.44 13.78
N ASP A 2 2.77 31.41 14.16
CA ASP A 2 3.15 32.49 13.25
C ASP A 2 4.09 31.92 12.19
N TYR A 3 3.55 31.62 11.02
CA TYR A 3 4.34 31.53 9.80
C TYR A 3 5.01 32.91 9.64
N LYS A 4 6.26 33.05 10.10
CA LYS A 4 7.10 34.20 9.75
C LYS A 4 6.98 34.34 8.24
N LYS A 5 6.37 35.44 7.78
CA LYS A 5 6.21 35.77 6.36
C LYS A 5 7.58 35.59 5.72
N GLY A 6 7.73 34.53 4.93
CA GLY A 6 8.97 34.25 4.21
C GLY A 6 9.29 35.46 3.36
N VAL A 7 10.57 35.84 3.33
CA VAL A 7 11.05 36.89 2.43
C VAL A 7 10.59 36.49 1.01
N PRO A 8 9.83 37.35 0.30
CA PRO A 8 9.33 37.01 -1.02
C PRO A 8 10.52 36.69 -1.95
N ILE A 9 10.45 35.53 -2.60
CA ILE A 9 11.47 35.11 -3.56
C ILE A 9 11.31 36.01 -4.80
N THR A 10 12.22 36.95 -4.99
CA THR A 10 12.25 37.80 -6.18
C THR A 10 12.79 36.97 -7.35
N ILE A 11 11.89 36.42 -8.17
CA ILE A 11 12.26 35.65 -9.38
C ILE A 11 12.59 36.67 -10.48
N ASP A 12 13.86 36.82 -10.83
CA ASP A 12 14.28 37.63 -11.97
C ASP A 12 13.89 36.91 -13.27
N ARG A 13 12.85 37.40 -13.95
CA ARG A 13 12.14 36.74 -15.07
C ARG A 13 12.92 36.74 -16.40
N GLN A 14 14.24 36.57 -16.40
CA GLN A 14 15.03 36.85 -17.60
C GLN A 14 15.17 35.72 -18.62
N ALA A 15 14.71 34.49 -18.35
CA ALA A 15 14.69 33.43 -19.36
C ALA A 15 13.49 32.49 -19.21
N PRO A 16 12.85 32.05 -20.32
CA PRO A 16 11.84 30.99 -20.25
C PRO A 16 12.49 29.69 -19.74
N PRO A 17 11.78 28.90 -18.92
CA PRO A 17 12.31 27.67 -18.35
C PRO A 17 12.77 26.71 -19.45
N LEU A 18 13.97 26.16 -19.33
CA LEU A 18 14.57 25.25 -20.33
C LEU A 18 13.69 24.00 -20.57
N HIS A 19 13.05 23.52 -19.51
CA HIS A 19 12.23 22.29 -19.49
C HIS A 19 10.75 22.53 -19.10
N GLY A 20 10.30 23.80 -19.10
CA GLY A 20 8.87 24.13 -19.05
C GLY A 20 8.17 24.04 -17.68
N PHE A 21 8.90 23.86 -16.57
CA PHE A 21 8.36 24.02 -15.22
C PHE A 21 8.71 25.39 -14.66
N GLU A 22 7.70 26.16 -14.30
CA GLU A 22 7.89 27.36 -13.47
C GLU A 22 8.09 26.94 -12.01
N PRO A 23 8.96 27.63 -11.24
CA PRO A 23 9.08 27.39 -9.80
C PRO A 23 7.74 27.65 -9.09
N GLY A 24 7.20 26.62 -8.42
CA GLY A 24 5.94 26.70 -7.68
C GLY A 24 4.82 25.81 -8.21
N ILE A 25 3.76 25.68 -7.41
CA ILE A 25 2.56 24.90 -7.75
C ILE A 25 1.52 25.83 -8.38
N LYS A 26 0.96 25.43 -9.52
CA LYS A 26 -0.17 26.15 -10.12
C LYS A 26 -1.50 25.83 -9.41
N TRP A 27 -1.89 26.69 -8.45
CA TRP A 27 -3.12 26.50 -7.65
C TRP A 27 -4.42 26.75 -8.41
N SER A 28 -4.41 27.69 -9.36
CA SER A 28 -5.58 28.11 -10.15
C SER A 28 -5.33 27.97 -11.65
N GLY A 29 -6.39 27.75 -12.43
CA GLY A 29 -6.28 27.68 -13.89
C GLY A 29 -5.55 26.43 -14.38
N ARG A 30 -5.85 25.27 -13.79
CA ARG A 30 -5.41 23.97 -14.33
C ARG A 30 -5.98 23.77 -15.73
N SER A 31 -5.22 23.11 -16.61
CA SER A 31 -5.66 22.93 -18.00
C SER A 31 -6.96 22.12 -18.05
N ARG A 32 -7.78 22.34 -19.08
CA ARG A 32 -8.92 21.47 -19.34
C ARG A 32 -8.40 20.04 -19.53
N LEU A 33 -9.03 19.09 -18.83
CA LEU A 33 -8.72 17.67 -18.92
C LEU A 33 -8.85 17.20 -20.36
N GLY A 34 -7.90 16.39 -20.82
CA GLY A 34 -7.96 15.76 -22.13
C GLY A 34 -9.10 14.73 -22.18
N PRO A 35 -9.55 14.32 -23.39
CA PRO A 35 -10.55 13.27 -23.53
C PRO A 35 -10.10 11.95 -22.91
N VAL A 36 -8.80 11.63 -22.99
CA VAL A 36 -8.21 10.44 -22.36
C VAL A 36 -8.34 10.49 -20.84
N ASP A 37 -8.07 11.64 -20.22
CA ASP A 37 -8.19 11.81 -18.77
C ASP A 37 -9.64 11.58 -18.32
N TRP A 38 -10.62 12.08 -19.07
CA TRP A 38 -12.05 11.86 -18.80
C TRP A 38 -12.45 10.39 -18.88
N VAL A 39 -11.95 9.65 -19.87
CA VAL A 39 -12.18 8.21 -19.98
C VAL A 39 -11.60 7.47 -18.78
N CYS A 40 -10.36 7.79 -18.38
CA CYS A 40 -9.75 7.18 -17.20
C CYS A 40 -10.49 7.52 -15.89
N ILE A 41 -10.99 8.76 -15.75
CA ILE A 41 -11.84 9.16 -14.62
C ILE A 41 -13.13 8.33 -14.60
N ALA A 42 -13.79 8.16 -15.75
CA ALA A 42 -15.02 7.37 -15.86
C ALA A 42 -14.78 5.89 -15.52
N ILE A 43 -13.68 5.31 -16.00
CA ILE A 43 -13.28 3.93 -15.67
C ILE A 43 -13.02 3.79 -14.17
N PHE A 44 -12.27 4.71 -13.57
CA PHE A 44 -11.96 4.68 -12.14
C PHE A 44 -13.24 4.63 -11.28
N TRP A 45 -14.16 5.57 -11.50
CA TRP A 45 -15.41 5.62 -10.74
C TRP A 45 -16.37 4.49 -11.09
N GLY A 46 -16.39 4.05 -12.36
CA GLY A 46 -17.18 2.89 -12.80
C GLY A 46 -16.74 1.60 -12.12
N CYS A 47 -15.44 1.33 -12.04
CA CYS A 47 -14.89 0.18 -11.35
C CYS A 47 -15.18 0.21 -9.84
N LEU A 48 -15.01 1.36 -9.19
CA LEU A 48 -15.30 1.51 -7.76
C LEU A 48 -16.80 1.30 -7.47
N LEU A 49 -17.68 1.92 -8.26
CA LEU A 49 -19.12 1.79 -8.12
C LEU A 49 -19.56 0.34 -8.35
N TRP A 50 -19.03 -0.31 -9.38
CA TRP A 50 -19.29 -1.73 -9.65
C TRP A 50 -18.91 -2.63 -8.47
N GLN A 51 -17.71 -2.47 -7.90
CA GLN A 51 -17.25 -3.25 -6.73
C GLN A 51 -18.14 -3.05 -5.50
N LEU A 52 -18.62 -1.82 -5.26
CA LEU A 52 -19.51 -1.55 -4.14
C LEU A 52 -20.88 -2.20 -4.38
N ILE A 53 -21.48 -2.00 -5.56
CA ILE A 53 -22.80 -2.56 -5.87
C ILE A 53 -22.77 -4.10 -5.82
N THR A 54 -21.83 -4.72 -6.53
CA THR A 54 -21.71 -6.19 -6.54
C THR A 54 -21.36 -6.74 -5.15
N GLY A 55 -20.60 -6.00 -4.35
CA GLY A 55 -20.22 -6.42 -3.00
C GLY A 55 -21.41 -6.43 -2.05
N PHE A 56 -22.25 -5.41 -2.11
CA PHE A 56 -23.51 -5.36 -1.36
C PHE A 56 -24.52 -6.39 -1.85
N ILE A 57 -24.57 -6.70 -3.15
CA ILE A 57 -25.39 -7.80 -3.68
C ILE A 57 -24.91 -9.13 -3.08
N ILE A 58 -23.60 -9.42 -3.13
CA ILE A 58 -23.02 -10.64 -2.53
C ILE A 58 -23.36 -10.73 -1.05
N LEU A 59 -23.18 -9.64 -0.31
CA LEU A 59 -23.50 -9.59 1.12
C LEU A 59 -24.98 -9.82 1.41
N GLY A 60 -25.87 -9.32 0.55
CA GLY A 60 -27.32 -9.56 0.66
C GLY A 60 -27.76 -10.95 0.19
N SER A 61 -26.91 -11.67 -0.55
CA SER A 61 -27.18 -13.01 -1.08
C SER A 61 -26.57 -14.14 -0.25
N THR A 62 -25.97 -13.84 0.92
CA THR A 62 -25.42 -14.86 1.80
C THR A 62 -26.54 -15.71 2.40
N ASN A 63 -26.58 -16.99 2.03
CA ASN A 63 -27.64 -17.92 2.39
C ASN A 63 -27.10 -19.20 3.09
N TYR A 64 -25.81 -19.22 3.37
CA TYR A 64 -25.10 -20.34 3.98
C TYR A 64 -24.21 -19.86 5.12
N ASN A 65 -24.32 -20.50 6.29
CA ASN A 65 -23.40 -20.28 7.41
C ASN A 65 -23.05 -21.60 8.07
N VAL A 66 -21.79 -21.78 8.48
CA VAL A 66 -21.38 -22.96 9.24
C VAL A 66 -21.59 -22.64 10.71
N SER A 67 -22.67 -23.17 11.29
CA SER A 67 -22.98 -23.01 12.71
C SER A 67 -23.49 -24.32 13.29
N THR A 68 -23.16 -24.57 14.54
CA THR A 68 -23.48 -25.81 15.25
C THR A 68 -24.94 -25.81 15.71
N PRO A 69 -25.66 -26.95 15.63
CA PRO A 69 -27.02 -27.06 16.15
C PRO A 69 -27.07 -26.99 17.68
N GLU A 70 -28.14 -26.39 18.17
CA GLU A 70 -28.58 -26.53 19.55
C GLU A 70 -29.12 -27.95 19.82
N ASN A 71 -28.75 -28.55 20.95
CA ASN A 71 -29.16 -29.91 21.31
C ASN A 71 -30.68 -30.02 21.47
N GLY A 72 -31.32 -30.94 20.74
CA GLY A 72 -32.72 -31.32 20.96
C GLY A 72 -33.70 -31.00 19.82
N VAL A 73 -33.20 -30.69 18.63
CA VAL A 73 -34.00 -30.19 17.52
C VAL A 73 -34.21 -31.27 16.44
N THR A 74 -35.45 -31.47 15.98
CA THR A 74 -35.85 -32.55 15.05
C THR A 74 -36.18 -32.09 13.62
N ASP A 75 -36.23 -30.79 13.35
CA ASP A 75 -36.56 -30.28 12.01
C ASP A 75 -35.28 -30.19 11.17
N ILE A 76 -34.85 -31.36 10.70
CA ILE A 76 -33.63 -31.56 9.91
C ILE A 76 -33.96 -31.31 8.44
N CYS A 77 -33.23 -30.40 7.81
CA CYS A 77 -33.25 -30.25 6.36
C CYS A 77 -32.59 -31.50 5.73
N PRO A 78 -33.12 -32.07 4.63
CA PRO A 78 -32.60 -33.34 4.10
C PRO A 78 -31.11 -33.25 3.74
N HIS A 79 -30.35 -34.34 3.96
CA HIS A 79 -28.89 -34.47 3.77
C HIS A 79 -27.97 -33.75 4.78
N ASP A 80 -28.26 -33.83 6.09
CA ASP A 80 -27.38 -33.29 7.13
C ASP A 80 -27.23 -31.75 7.07
N TYR A 81 -28.33 -31.04 6.77
CA TYR A 81 -28.41 -29.57 6.82
C TYR A 81 -29.43 -29.11 7.87
N LEU A 82 -29.27 -27.91 8.44
CA LEU A 82 -30.13 -27.34 9.48
C LEU A 82 -30.78 -26.03 9.06
N TYR A 83 -31.90 -25.70 9.71
CA TYR A 83 -32.73 -24.53 9.44
C TYR A 83 -32.21 -23.27 10.17
N ALA A 84 -31.91 -22.19 9.43
CA ALA A 84 -31.21 -21.01 9.95
C ALA A 84 -31.91 -20.19 11.06
N PRO A 85 -33.21 -19.81 10.99
CA PRO A 85 -33.76 -18.77 11.84
C PRO A 85 -34.14 -19.20 13.28
N THR A 86 -34.23 -20.50 13.57
CA THR A 86 -34.64 -20.97 14.92
C THR A 86 -33.62 -21.87 15.62
N GLN A 87 -32.58 -22.36 14.93
CA GLN A 87 -31.79 -23.51 15.41
C GLN A 87 -30.28 -23.30 15.36
N CYS A 88 -29.83 -22.21 14.74
CA CYS A 88 -28.42 -21.87 14.55
C CYS A 88 -28.00 -20.80 15.57
N GLN A 89 -28.08 -21.14 16.86
CA GLN A 89 -27.42 -20.37 17.92
C GLN A 89 -26.16 -21.10 18.37
N ALA A 90 -25.07 -20.35 18.56
CA ALA A 90 -23.73 -20.85 18.81
C ALA A 90 -23.63 -21.61 20.15
N LEU A 91 -23.87 -22.92 20.14
CA LEU A 91 -23.49 -23.83 21.22
C LEU A 91 -22.85 -25.11 20.65
N PRO A 92 -21.85 -25.69 21.33
CA PRO A 92 -20.99 -26.71 20.75
C PRO A 92 -21.70 -28.06 20.73
N SER A 93 -22.13 -28.52 19.54
CA SER A 93 -22.49 -29.92 19.33
C SER A 93 -21.92 -30.52 18.03
N TRP A 94 -21.84 -31.85 17.96
CA TRP A 94 -20.72 -32.66 17.43
C TRP A 94 -20.82 -33.11 15.97
N ASP A 95 -21.73 -32.53 15.20
CA ASP A 95 -21.93 -32.88 13.79
C ASP A 95 -21.84 -31.59 12.96
N ASN A 96 -21.01 -31.61 11.90
CA ASN A 96 -20.79 -30.48 10.99
C ASN A 96 -22.02 -30.27 10.09
N TYR A 97 -23.11 -29.86 10.69
CA TYR A 97 -24.27 -29.42 9.95
C TYR A 97 -24.01 -28.00 9.45
N ALA A 98 -24.31 -27.76 8.18
CA ALA A 98 -24.33 -26.41 7.67
C ALA A 98 -25.74 -25.82 7.83
N CYS A 99 -25.78 -24.57 8.30
CA CYS A 99 -27.01 -23.82 8.41
C CYS A 99 -27.33 -23.16 7.07
N VAL A 100 -28.56 -23.39 6.63
CA VAL A 100 -29.04 -22.97 5.33
C VAL A 100 -30.31 -22.15 5.52
N GLU A 101 -30.44 -21.08 4.76
CA GLU A 101 -31.65 -20.24 4.76
C GLU A 101 -32.87 -21.02 4.25
N ASP A 102 -34.06 -20.66 4.74
CA ASP A 102 -35.32 -21.38 4.53
C ASP A 102 -35.61 -21.67 3.05
N ASP A 103 -35.40 -20.67 2.20
CA ASP A 103 -35.62 -20.78 0.77
C ASP A 103 -34.69 -21.82 0.12
N LEU A 104 -33.44 -21.88 0.56
CA LEU A 104 -32.46 -22.84 0.07
C LEU A 104 -32.74 -24.25 0.61
N CYS A 105 -33.22 -24.38 1.84
CA CYS A 105 -33.68 -25.66 2.38
C CYS A 105 -34.92 -26.19 1.64
N ASN A 106 -35.87 -25.31 1.31
CA ASN A 106 -37.06 -25.65 0.52
C ASN A 106 -36.67 -26.11 -0.89
N GLN A 107 -35.73 -25.43 -1.55
CA GLN A 107 -35.20 -25.84 -2.86
C GLN A 107 -34.51 -27.20 -2.80
N LEU A 108 -33.70 -27.44 -1.76
CA LEU A 108 -33.01 -28.72 -1.57
C LEU A 108 -34.02 -29.87 -1.39
N THR A 109 -35.05 -29.65 -0.58
CA THR A 109 -36.13 -30.61 -0.36
C THR A 109 -36.88 -30.92 -1.65
N GLN A 110 -37.25 -29.89 -2.43
CA GLN A 110 -37.91 -30.07 -3.72
C GLN A 110 -37.03 -30.84 -4.72
N CYS A 111 -35.72 -30.57 -4.75
CA CYS A 111 -34.78 -31.28 -5.61
C CYS A 111 -34.72 -32.77 -5.24
N ILE A 112 -34.60 -33.09 -3.96
CA ILE A 112 -34.52 -34.47 -3.47
C ILE A 112 -35.80 -35.24 -3.73
N ASP A 113 -36.96 -34.61 -3.53
CA ASP A 113 -38.26 -35.23 -3.82
C ASP A 113 -38.44 -35.53 -5.32
N SER A 114 -37.76 -34.79 -6.19
CA SER A 114 -37.76 -35.02 -7.63
C SER A 114 -36.84 -36.16 -8.08
N LEU A 115 -35.87 -36.57 -7.24
CA LEU A 115 -34.94 -37.64 -7.57
C LEU A 115 -35.59 -39.04 -7.42
N PRO A 116 -35.33 -39.98 -8.34
CA PRO A 116 -35.81 -41.35 -8.23
C PRO A 116 -35.25 -42.03 -6.97
N LYS A 117 -36.13 -42.38 -6.03
CA LYS A 117 -35.82 -42.96 -4.71
C LYS A 117 -34.84 -44.15 -4.83
N LYS A 118 -33.59 -43.97 -4.42
CA LYS A 118 -32.68 -45.08 -4.09
C LYS A 118 -32.95 -45.58 -2.66
N PRO A 119 -32.84 -46.89 -2.40
CA PRO A 119 -33.08 -47.47 -1.08
C PRO A 119 -32.05 -46.94 -0.05
N LYS A 120 -32.55 -46.53 1.12
CA LYS A 120 -31.78 -45.96 2.23
C LYS A 120 -30.95 -47.05 2.93
N HIS A 121 -29.64 -46.84 3.06
CA HIS A 121 -28.79 -47.58 4.00
C HIS A 121 -28.73 -46.80 5.32
N HIS A 122 -29.26 -47.38 6.41
CA HIS A 122 -29.13 -46.86 7.77
C HIS A 122 -27.74 -47.21 8.33
N GLY A 123 -26.89 -46.19 8.50
CA GLY A 123 -25.62 -46.30 9.23
C GLY A 123 -25.81 -45.92 10.69
N LEU A 124 -25.65 -46.89 11.58
CA LEU A 124 -25.54 -46.76 13.03
C LEU A 124 -24.19 -46.16 13.41
N LEU A 125 -24.16 -45.04 14.14
CA LEU A 125 -23.07 -44.73 15.07
C LEU A 125 -23.52 -43.63 16.03
N ASN A 126 -23.82 -44.03 17.27
CA ASN A 126 -24.09 -43.13 18.37
C ASN A 126 -23.14 -43.52 19.51
N ARG A 127 -22.17 -42.66 19.84
CA ARG A 127 -21.15 -42.93 20.86
C ARG A 127 -21.16 -41.78 21.88
N ASN A 128 -21.70 -42.06 23.06
CA ASN A 128 -21.74 -41.13 24.18
C ASN A 128 -20.36 -41.03 24.84
N LEU A 129 -19.81 -39.82 24.93
CA LEU A 129 -18.60 -39.49 25.71
C LEU A 129 -18.97 -38.66 26.94
N LYS A 130 -18.21 -38.88 28.01
CA LYS A 130 -18.38 -38.24 29.33
C LYS A 130 -17.70 -36.87 29.36
N PRO A 131 -18.26 -35.89 30.10
CA PRO A 131 -17.63 -34.58 30.30
C PRO A 131 -16.40 -34.67 31.22
N VAL A 132 -15.34 -33.95 30.83
CA VAL A 132 -14.11 -33.68 31.59
C VAL A 132 -14.21 -32.23 32.13
N PRO A 133 -13.64 -31.89 33.30
CA PRO A 133 -13.90 -30.62 33.99
C PRO A 133 -13.46 -29.37 33.21
N ASP A 134 -14.24 -28.30 33.43
CA ASP A 134 -14.27 -27.05 32.69
C ASP A 134 -13.03 -26.17 32.95
N GLU A 135 -11.97 -26.33 32.16
CA GLU A 135 -11.07 -25.22 31.88
C GLU A 135 -11.45 -24.67 30.51
N GLU A 136 -12.00 -23.45 30.50
CA GLU A 136 -12.61 -22.83 29.32
C GLU A 136 -11.51 -22.47 28.30
N VAL A 137 -11.12 -23.44 27.48
CA VAL A 137 -10.18 -23.24 26.38
C VAL A 137 -10.87 -22.40 25.32
N LEU A 138 -10.31 -21.22 25.04
CA LEU A 138 -10.86 -20.30 24.06
C LEU A 138 -10.75 -20.92 22.65
N PRO A 139 -11.86 -21.02 21.90
CA PRO A 139 -11.92 -21.80 20.66
C PRO A 139 -11.08 -21.21 19.53
N SER A 140 -10.81 -19.90 19.56
CA SER A 140 -9.96 -19.25 18.55
C SER A 140 -9.23 -18.05 19.15
N PHE A 141 -8.29 -17.48 18.39
CA PHE A 141 -7.56 -16.29 18.82
C PHE A 141 -8.45 -15.04 18.93
N TRP A 142 -9.65 -15.00 18.31
CA TRP A 142 -10.54 -13.85 18.40
C TRP A 142 -11.09 -13.62 19.81
N PRO A 143 -11.70 -14.65 20.48
CA PRO A 143 -11.98 -14.59 21.92
C PRO A 143 -10.76 -14.28 22.77
N LEU A 144 -9.57 -14.79 22.40
CA LEU A 144 -8.33 -14.48 23.11
C LEU A 144 -8.01 -12.98 23.05
N LEU A 145 -8.08 -12.38 21.86
CA LEU A 145 -7.89 -10.95 21.65
C LEU A 145 -8.94 -10.13 22.42
N GLY A 146 -10.18 -10.63 22.52
CA GLY A 146 -11.23 -10.03 23.33
C GLY A 146 -10.95 -10.09 24.84
N LYS A 147 -10.49 -11.23 25.34
CA LYS A 147 -10.11 -11.43 26.75
C LYS A 147 -8.90 -10.57 27.13
N TYR A 148 -7.89 -10.50 26.26
CA TYR A 148 -6.64 -9.78 26.48
C TYR A 148 -6.55 -8.49 25.65
N TRP A 149 -7.65 -7.77 25.48
CA TRP A 149 -7.75 -6.57 24.63
C TRP A 149 -6.76 -5.44 24.98
N TYR A 150 -6.25 -5.42 26.22
CA TYR A 150 -5.26 -4.45 26.66
C TYR A 150 -3.91 -4.63 25.95
N VAL A 151 -3.54 -5.86 25.55
CA VAL A 151 -2.27 -6.15 24.85
C VAL A 151 -2.20 -5.42 23.50
N PRO A 152 -3.11 -5.64 22.53
CA PRO A 152 -3.08 -4.91 21.26
C PRO A 152 -3.28 -3.41 21.46
N THR A 153 -4.06 -2.98 22.46
CA THR A 153 -4.29 -1.55 22.73
C THR A 153 -3.00 -0.84 23.13
N VAL A 154 -2.24 -1.40 24.08
CA VAL A 154 -0.96 -0.84 24.53
C VAL A 154 0.07 -0.88 23.41
N ILE A 155 0.14 -1.97 22.65
CA ILE A 155 1.09 -2.11 21.54
C ILE A 155 0.78 -1.14 20.41
N CYS A 156 -0.48 -1.02 19.98
CA CYS A 156 -0.89 -0.05 18.97
C CYS A 156 -0.63 1.41 19.39
N LEU A 157 -0.87 1.76 20.66
CA LEU A 157 -0.50 3.09 21.18
C LEU A 157 1.03 3.28 21.17
N GLY A 158 1.77 2.24 21.56
CA GLY A 158 3.22 2.18 21.51
C GLY A 158 3.78 2.39 20.10
N VAL A 159 3.14 1.81 19.07
CA VAL A 159 3.48 2.00 17.65
C VAL A 159 3.41 3.47 17.27
N VAL A 160 2.35 4.18 17.66
CA VAL A 160 2.20 5.61 17.33
C VAL A 160 3.33 6.43 17.97
N ILE A 161 3.65 6.17 19.23
CA ILE A 161 4.75 6.84 19.93
C ILE A 161 6.10 6.50 19.28
N LEU A 162 6.35 5.22 19.00
CA LEU A 162 7.58 4.74 18.38
C LEU A 162 7.73 5.30 16.96
N ALA A 163 6.65 5.44 16.21
CA ALA A 163 6.68 6.03 14.89
C ALA A 163 6.98 7.53 14.91
N VAL A 164 6.41 8.29 15.85
CA VAL A 164 6.77 9.71 16.05
C VAL A 164 8.25 9.83 16.46
N ALA A 165 8.71 8.99 17.38
CA ALA A 165 10.10 8.95 17.80
C ALA A 165 11.04 8.58 16.64
N TRP A 166 10.64 7.63 15.79
CA TRP A 166 11.38 7.23 14.59
C TRP A 166 11.42 8.35 13.53
N LEU A 167 10.31 9.04 13.26
CA LEU A 167 10.29 10.21 12.39
C LEU A 167 11.19 11.34 12.91
N TYR A 168 11.25 11.52 14.23
CA TYR A 168 12.17 12.46 14.86
C TYR A 168 13.63 12.00 14.74
N ALA A 169 13.90 10.71 14.89
CA ALA A 169 15.23 10.13 14.68
C ALA A 169 15.69 10.31 13.22
N LEU A 170 14.78 10.13 12.24
CA LEU A 170 15.00 10.44 10.83
C LEU A 170 15.21 11.94 10.56
N GLN A 171 15.02 12.84 11.52
CA GLN A 171 15.40 14.25 11.34
C GLN A 171 16.81 14.52 11.85
N LEU A 172 17.19 13.89 12.97
CA LEU A 172 18.44 14.18 13.66
C LEU A 172 19.60 13.28 13.22
N LEU A 173 19.31 12.03 12.89
CA LEU A 173 20.31 10.96 12.76
C LEU A 173 20.22 10.25 11.40
N VAL A 174 19.82 10.94 10.33
CA VAL A 174 19.68 10.33 8.98
C VAL A 174 20.94 9.59 8.55
N LYS A 175 22.11 10.25 8.62
CA LYS A 175 23.38 9.66 8.20
C LYS A 175 23.72 8.40 9.00
N PRO A 176 23.73 8.43 10.36
CA PRO A 176 23.89 7.21 11.17
C PRO A 176 22.86 6.12 10.87
N ILE A 177 21.58 6.46 10.66
CA ILE A 177 20.54 5.47 10.37
C ILE A 177 20.82 4.77 9.04
N ILE A 178 21.09 5.52 7.97
CA ILE A 178 21.36 4.96 6.64
C ILE A 178 22.62 4.08 6.69
N TRP A 179 23.75 4.61 7.18
CA TRP A 179 24.99 3.84 7.30
C TRP A 179 24.86 2.64 8.23
N GLY A 180 24.11 2.80 9.33
CA GLY A 180 23.82 1.74 10.28
C GLY A 180 23.02 0.60 9.65
N THR A 181 21.98 0.91 8.87
CA THR A 181 21.18 -0.12 8.19
C THR A 181 21.95 -0.89 7.12
N LEU A 182 22.77 -0.20 6.31
CA LEU A 182 23.61 -0.85 5.30
C LEU A 182 24.71 -1.71 5.95
N PHE A 183 25.34 -1.22 7.01
CA PHE A 183 26.31 -1.99 7.77
C PHE A 183 25.68 -3.20 8.47
N LEU A 184 24.48 -3.03 9.03
CA LEU A 184 23.71 -4.11 9.65
C LEU A 184 23.39 -5.22 8.63
N GLY A 185 23.08 -4.86 7.38
CA GLY A 185 22.90 -5.82 6.28
C GLY A 185 24.11 -6.74 6.09
N VAL A 186 25.30 -6.16 5.97
CA VAL A 186 26.57 -6.90 5.86
C VAL A 186 26.81 -7.79 7.08
N VAL A 187 26.60 -7.25 8.29
CA VAL A 187 26.77 -8.01 9.54
C VAL A 187 25.81 -9.21 9.60
N LEU A 188 24.55 -9.04 9.20
CA LEU A 188 23.58 -10.13 9.16
C LEU A 188 23.97 -11.21 8.15
N LEU A 189 24.43 -10.84 6.96
CA LEU A 189 24.88 -11.82 5.95
C LEU A 189 26.07 -12.65 6.44
N VAL A 190 27.08 -12.00 7.04
CA VAL A 190 28.24 -12.68 7.63
C VAL A 190 27.83 -13.52 8.84
N GLY A 191 26.93 -13.00 9.68
CA GLY A 191 26.39 -13.72 10.84
C GLY A 191 25.63 -14.99 10.45
N PHE A 192 24.78 -14.92 9.42
CA PHE A 192 24.08 -16.09 8.89
C PHE A 192 25.05 -17.11 8.29
N TRP A 193 26.07 -16.66 7.57
CA TRP A 193 27.12 -17.56 7.08
C TRP A 193 27.82 -18.29 8.23
N ALA A 194 28.26 -17.55 9.26
CA ALA A 194 28.95 -18.12 10.41
C ALA A 194 28.06 -19.11 11.17
N PHE A 195 26.78 -18.79 11.35
CA PHE A 195 25.80 -19.69 11.97
C PHE A 195 25.65 -21.01 11.20
N TRP A 196 25.46 -20.96 9.88
CA TRP A 196 25.34 -22.16 9.06
C TRP A 196 26.64 -22.99 9.03
N PHE A 197 27.78 -22.33 9.02
CA PHE A 197 29.08 -22.99 9.04
C PHE A 197 29.36 -23.70 10.37
N VAL A 198 29.04 -23.08 11.50
CA VAL A 198 29.28 -23.65 12.84
C VAL A 198 28.29 -24.77 13.15
N GLU A 199 27.01 -24.59 12.83
CA GLU A 199 25.96 -25.50 13.29
C GLU A 199 25.73 -26.68 12.35
N TYR A 200 25.82 -26.45 11.04
CA TYR A 200 25.51 -27.49 10.03
C TYR A 200 26.74 -27.97 9.27
N GLU A 201 27.92 -27.40 9.53
CA GLU A 201 29.15 -27.63 8.75
C GLU A 201 28.98 -27.34 7.24
N VAL A 202 27.94 -26.55 6.88
CA VAL A 202 27.63 -26.19 5.49
C VAL A 202 28.24 -24.83 5.19
N ASN A 203 29.28 -24.81 4.34
CA ASN A 203 29.90 -23.56 3.89
C ASN A 203 29.08 -22.89 2.76
N ASN A 204 28.13 -22.04 3.15
CA ASN A 204 27.31 -21.28 2.20
C ASN A 204 28.02 -20.00 1.70
N TRP A 205 29.04 -20.16 0.86
CA TRP A 205 29.86 -19.05 0.32
C TRP A 205 29.06 -17.95 -0.42
N MET A 206 27.82 -18.23 -0.85
CA MET A 206 26.95 -17.23 -1.48
C MET A 206 26.62 -16.05 -0.55
N LEU A 207 26.49 -16.30 0.75
CA LEU A 207 26.23 -15.23 1.73
C LEU A 207 27.42 -14.29 1.86
N LEU A 208 28.66 -14.82 1.81
CA LEU A 208 29.88 -14.00 1.80
C LEU A 208 30.02 -13.21 0.49
N VAL A 209 29.66 -13.79 -0.65
CA VAL A 209 29.63 -13.06 -1.93
C VAL A 209 28.61 -11.91 -1.86
N GLY A 210 27.43 -12.16 -1.30
CA GLY A 210 26.42 -11.12 -1.07
C GLY A 210 26.96 -9.98 -0.21
N ALA A 211 27.60 -10.30 0.91
CA ALA A 211 28.23 -9.31 1.78
C ALA A 211 29.34 -8.51 1.06
N GLY A 212 30.15 -9.18 0.23
CA GLY A 212 31.17 -8.54 -0.60
C GLY A 212 30.58 -7.57 -1.63
N ILE A 213 29.48 -7.96 -2.30
CA ILE A 213 28.77 -7.09 -3.25
C ILE A 213 28.19 -5.87 -2.53
N GLU A 214 27.60 -6.04 -1.35
CA GLU A 214 27.05 -4.94 -0.56
C GLU A 214 28.14 -3.96 -0.10
N LEU A 215 29.32 -4.46 0.32
CA LEU A 215 30.48 -3.64 0.62
C LEU A 215 31.00 -2.86 -0.60
N ILE A 216 31.09 -3.52 -1.76
CA ILE A 216 31.49 -2.86 -3.02
C ILE A 216 30.45 -1.79 -3.39
N PHE A 217 29.15 -2.09 -3.27
CA PHE A 217 28.08 -1.14 -3.51
C PHE A 217 28.19 0.08 -2.59
N MET A 218 28.41 -0.11 -1.28
CA MET A 218 28.63 1.00 -0.34
C MET A 218 29.84 1.85 -0.71
N ALA A 219 30.94 1.23 -1.16
CA ALA A 219 32.14 1.95 -1.57
C ALA A 219 31.93 2.75 -2.86
N LEU A 220 31.27 2.16 -3.87
CA LEU A 220 31.01 2.80 -5.16
C LEU A 220 29.93 3.89 -5.06
N CYS A 221 28.90 3.67 -4.24
CA CYS A 221 27.77 4.58 -4.09
C CYS A 221 27.91 5.53 -2.90
N TRP A 222 29.06 5.59 -2.21
CA TRP A 222 29.30 6.42 -1.02
C TRP A 222 28.80 7.88 -1.18
N ARG A 223 29.12 8.52 -2.31
CA ARG A 223 28.71 9.91 -2.59
C ARG A 223 27.19 10.04 -2.75
N SER A 224 26.58 9.11 -3.48
CA SER A 224 25.13 9.08 -3.72
C SER A 224 24.36 8.77 -2.43
N ILE A 225 24.90 7.88 -1.57
CA ILE A 225 24.36 7.58 -0.24
C ILE A 225 24.32 8.84 0.64
N ASN A 226 25.43 9.59 0.68
CA ASN A 226 25.49 10.83 1.48
C ASN A 226 24.53 11.89 0.94
N ARG A 227 24.41 12.03 -0.38
CA ARG A 227 23.44 12.94 -0.99
C ARG A 227 22.01 12.55 -0.64
N SER A 228 21.70 11.26 -0.69
CA SER A 228 20.39 10.73 -0.30
C SER A 228 20.06 11.09 1.14
N ALA A 229 21.04 10.97 2.05
CA ALA A 229 20.89 11.36 3.45
C ALA A 229 20.52 12.84 3.62
N ASP A 230 21.14 13.72 2.84
CA ASP A 230 20.88 15.15 2.92
C ASP A 230 19.49 15.51 2.34
N VAL A 231 19.08 14.87 1.24
CA VAL A 231 17.71 15.01 0.68
C VAL A 231 16.65 14.51 1.68
N ILE A 232 16.88 13.36 2.31
CA ILE A 232 15.99 12.79 3.33
C ILE A 232 15.84 13.72 4.54
N SER A 233 16.93 14.36 4.97
CA SER A 233 16.90 15.34 6.06
C SER A 233 16.01 16.54 5.72
N ILE A 234 16.09 17.05 4.49
CA ILE A 234 15.29 18.20 4.03
C ILE A 234 13.83 17.81 3.88
N ALA A 235 13.54 16.63 3.32
CA ALA A 235 12.18 16.11 3.24
C ALA A 235 11.56 15.95 4.63
N SER A 236 12.33 15.46 5.60
CA SER A 236 11.88 15.32 6.99
C SER A 236 11.64 16.67 7.67
N GLU A 237 12.47 17.68 7.38
CA GLU A 237 12.26 19.07 7.82
C GLU A 237 10.97 19.65 7.21
N GLY A 238 10.72 19.40 5.92
CA GLY A 238 9.49 19.79 5.23
C GLY A 238 8.26 19.15 5.84
N LEU A 239 8.30 17.85 6.11
CA LEU A 239 7.20 17.12 6.72
C LEU A 239 6.89 17.63 8.14
N ARG A 240 7.92 17.97 8.93
CA ARG A 240 7.76 18.57 10.25
C ARG A 240 7.11 19.96 10.18
N CYS A 241 7.49 20.78 9.20
CA CYS A 241 6.90 22.09 9.01
C CYS A 241 5.46 22.03 8.46
N SER A 242 5.05 20.92 7.87
CA SER A 242 3.73 20.75 7.24
C SER A 242 2.98 19.54 7.83
N PRO A 243 2.55 19.60 9.12
CA PRO A 243 1.84 18.50 9.76
C PRO A 243 0.50 18.17 9.07
N THR A 244 -0.04 19.11 8.29
CA THR A 244 -1.23 18.87 7.45
C THR A 244 -1.01 17.76 6.42
N VAL A 245 0.22 17.53 5.95
CA VAL A 245 0.54 16.43 5.03
C VAL A 245 0.31 15.09 5.75
N ILE A 246 0.85 14.94 6.96
CA ILE A 246 0.64 13.74 7.78
C ILE A 246 -0.85 13.53 8.05
N GLY A 247 -1.56 14.57 8.49
CA GLY A 247 -2.98 14.47 8.82
C GLY A 247 -3.87 14.07 7.62
N VAL A 248 -3.63 14.66 6.44
CA VAL A 248 -4.40 14.30 5.22
C VAL A 248 -3.99 12.93 4.70
N SER A 249 -2.73 12.54 4.80
CA SER A 249 -2.30 11.18 4.44
C SER A 249 -2.90 10.12 5.37
N ILE A 250 -3.06 10.41 6.68
CA ILE A 250 -3.78 9.51 7.62
C ILE A 250 -5.23 9.34 7.19
N LEU A 251 -5.88 10.40 6.72
CA LEU A 251 -7.24 10.31 6.16
C LEU A 251 -7.28 9.40 4.92
N VAL A 252 -6.31 9.52 4.01
CA VAL A 252 -6.20 8.63 2.83
C VAL A 252 -6.02 7.17 3.25
N GLU A 253 -5.19 6.92 4.26
CA GLU A 253 -4.98 5.57 4.80
C GLU A 253 -6.23 5.01 5.46
N ALA A 254 -6.96 5.83 6.24
CA ALA A 254 -8.22 5.40 6.83
C ALA A 254 -9.26 5.01 5.76
N LEU A 255 -9.31 5.74 4.63
CA LEU A 255 -10.14 5.37 3.48
C LEU A 255 -9.69 4.05 2.85
N TYR A 256 -8.38 3.82 2.75
CA TYR A 256 -7.82 2.57 2.24
C TYR A 256 -8.11 1.37 3.16
N ILE A 257 -7.94 1.52 4.48
CA ILE A 257 -8.30 0.50 5.46
C ILE A 257 -9.79 0.18 5.40
N GLY A 258 -10.65 1.21 5.28
CA GLY A 258 -12.09 1.01 5.08
C GLY A 258 -12.39 0.24 3.79
N TYR A 259 -11.69 0.54 2.70
CA TYR A 259 -11.79 -0.20 1.45
C TYR A 259 -11.36 -1.67 1.60
N ILE A 260 -10.21 -1.94 2.24
CA ILE A 260 -9.74 -3.32 2.49
C ILE A 260 -10.76 -4.09 3.35
N ALA A 261 -11.26 -3.47 4.43
CA ALA A 261 -12.23 -4.12 5.32
C ALA A 261 -13.52 -4.52 4.57
N LEU A 262 -14.04 -3.62 3.73
CA LEU A 262 -15.17 -3.93 2.85
C LEU A 262 -14.83 -5.04 1.86
N TRP A 263 -13.65 -4.98 1.22
CA TRP A 263 -13.21 -5.99 0.27
C TRP A 263 -13.08 -7.38 0.91
N ILE A 264 -12.44 -7.49 2.08
CA ILE A 264 -12.31 -8.74 2.84
C ILE A 264 -13.71 -9.27 3.19
N THR A 265 -14.60 -8.39 3.66
CA THR A 265 -15.99 -8.76 3.99
C THR A 265 -16.72 -9.32 2.76
N PHE A 266 -16.57 -8.69 1.60
CA PHE A 266 -17.19 -9.17 0.35
C PHE A 266 -16.60 -10.51 -0.11
N ILE A 267 -15.30 -10.72 0.03
CA ILE A 267 -14.65 -12.00 -0.30
C ILE A 267 -15.14 -13.11 0.64
N ILE A 268 -15.19 -12.87 1.95
CA ILE A 268 -15.69 -13.86 2.91
C ILE A 268 -17.16 -14.17 2.63
N ALA A 269 -18.00 -13.15 2.46
CA ALA A 269 -19.41 -13.31 2.11
C ALA A 269 -19.61 -14.11 0.82
N SER A 270 -18.72 -13.98 -0.17
CA SER A 270 -18.82 -14.73 -1.42
C SER A 270 -18.72 -16.26 -1.26
N PHE A 271 -18.05 -16.76 -0.21
CA PHE A 271 -18.01 -18.21 0.08
C PHE A 271 -19.30 -18.72 0.72
N ASN A 272 -20.12 -17.81 1.27
CA ASN A 272 -21.38 -18.07 1.95
C ASN A 272 -22.59 -17.98 1.02
N VAL A 273 -22.37 -17.89 -0.30
CA VAL A 273 -23.43 -17.91 -1.32
C VAL A 273 -23.41 -19.28 -2.01
N LYS A 274 -24.48 -20.05 -1.85
CA LYS A 274 -24.65 -21.39 -2.44
C LYS A 274 -25.95 -21.49 -3.23
N GLU A 275 -25.98 -22.35 -4.24
CA GLU A 275 -27.15 -22.70 -5.04
C GLU A 275 -27.31 -24.23 -5.07
N VAL A 276 -28.53 -24.73 -5.21
CA VAL A 276 -28.78 -26.18 -5.34
C VAL A 276 -28.59 -26.59 -6.80
N ASP A 277 -27.67 -27.52 -7.07
CA ASP A 277 -27.55 -28.10 -8.42
C ASP A 277 -28.77 -28.98 -8.70
N PRO A 278 -29.58 -28.69 -9.74
CA PRO A 278 -30.80 -29.44 -10.04
C PRO A 278 -30.54 -30.92 -10.38
N ASN A 279 -29.33 -31.29 -10.77
CA ASN A 279 -29.02 -32.66 -11.20
C ASN A 279 -28.54 -33.54 -10.05
N THR A 280 -27.75 -32.97 -9.13
CA THR A 280 -27.11 -33.71 -8.05
C THR A 280 -27.75 -33.45 -6.69
N CYS A 281 -28.57 -32.40 -6.57
CA CYS A 281 -29.13 -31.89 -5.32
C CYS A 281 -28.07 -31.65 -4.24
N HIS A 282 -26.88 -31.20 -4.66
CA HIS A 282 -25.83 -30.74 -3.77
C HIS A 282 -25.68 -29.22 -3.84
N LEU A 283 -25.24 -28.61 -2.74
CA LEU A 283 -24.91 -27.20 -2.70
C LEU A 283 -23.65 -26.94 -3.52
N VAL A 284 -23.79 -26.19 -4.60
CA VAL A 284 -22.71 -25.74 -5.47
C VAL A 284 -22.55 -24.23 -5.38
N GLU A 285 -21.38 -23.73 -5.76
CA GLU A 285 -21.16 -22.28 -5.86
C GLU A 285 -21.72 -21.79 -7.21
N PRO A 286 -22.53 -20.71 -7.21
CA PRO A 286 -23.10 -20.22 -8.47
C PRO A 286 -22.02 -19.58 -9.35
N GLU A 287 -22.13 -19.73 -10.67
CA GLU A 287 -21.09 -19.31 -11.63
C GLU A 287 -20.77 -17.81 -11.54
N TRP A 288 -21.77 -16.97 -11.29
CA TRP A 288 -21.59 -15.52 -11.20
C TRP A 288 -20.72 -15.09 -10.01
N ILE A 289 -20.72 -15.85 -8.91
CA ILE A 289 -19.84 -15.63 -7.74
C ILE A 289 -18.40 -15.96 -8.11
N VAL A 290 -18.18 -17.06 -8.85
CA VAL A 290 -16.85 -17.44 -9.35
C VAL A 290 -16.29 -16.32 -10.22
N VAL A 291 -17.06 -15.86 -11.22
CA VAL A 291 -16.67 -14.75 -12.10
C VAL A 291 -16.42 -13.46 -11.32
N SER A 292 -17.26 -13.16 -10.32
CA SER A 292 -17.08 -12.00 -9.45
C SER A 292 -15.74 -12.06 -8.72
N ARG A 293 -15.42 -13.15 -8.02
CA ARG A 293 -14.13 -13.31 -7.32
C ARG A 293 -12.92 -13.12 -8.25
N TRP A 294 -12.99 -13.62 -9.48
CA TRP A 294 -11.95 -13.42 -10.50
C TRP A 294 -11.74 -11.96 -10.89
N ILE A 295 -12.79 -11.13 -10.87
CA ILE A 295 -12.70 -9.69 -11.14
C ILE A 295 -12.22 -8.93 -9.89
N TYR A 296 -12.70 -9.30 -8.70
CA TYR A 296 -12.35 -8.66 -7.42
C TYR A 296 -10.86 -8.73 -7.10
N GLY A 297 -10.20 -9.84 -7.45
CA GLY A 297 -8.76 -10.02 -7.20
C GLY A 297 -7.89 -8.95 -7.88
N PRO A 298 -7.82 -8.88 -9.23
CA PRO A 298 -7.05 -7.87 -9.96
C PRO A 298 -7.44 -6.44 -9.58
N MET A 299 -8.73 -6.20 -9.33
CA MET A 299 -9.24 -4.91 -8.91
C MET A 299 -8.68 -4.44 -7.57
N PHE A 300 -8.60 -5.33 -6.58
CA PHE A 300 -7.98 -5.04 -5.29
C PHE A 300 -6.52 -4.58 -5.46
N PHE A 301 -5.77 -5.27 -6.31
CA PHE A 301 -4.39 -4.89 -6.60
C PHE A 301 -4.31 -3.49 -7.24
N ILE A 302 -5.14 -3.19 -8.23
CA ILE A 302 -5.16 -1.87 -8.88
C ILE A 302 -5.50 -0.77 -7.88
N PHE A 303 -6.57 -0.94 -7.08
CA PHE A 303 -7.00 0.07 -6.11
C PHE A 303 -5.98 0.29 -5.00
N THR A 304 -5.25 -0.75 -4.59
CA THR A 304 -4.11 -0.61 -3.67
C THR A 304 -3.11 0.42 -4.21
N TYR A 305 -2.70 0.30 -5.48
CA TYR A 305 -1.82 1.31 -6.10
C TYR A 305 -2.48 2.68 -6.28
N VAL A 306 -3.80 2.75 -6.42
CA VAL A 306 -4.50 4.04 -6.50
C VAL A 306 -4.34 4.79 -5.19
N PHE A 307 -4.58 4.14 -4.05
CA PHE A 307 -4.40 4.78 -2.74
C PHE A 307 -2.94 5.20 -2.50
N LEU A 308 -1.96 4.38 -2.91
CA LEU A 308 -0.53 4.76 -2.86
C LEU A 308 -0.24 6.02 -3.68
N ASN A 309 -0.76 6.09 -4.90
CA ASN A 309 -0.57 7.25 -5.78
C ASN A 309 -1.33 8.50 -5.31
N ILE A 310 -2.47 8.35 -4.64
CA ILE A 310 -3.17 9.47 -3.98
C ILE A 310 -2.26 10.09 -2.91
N LYS A 311 -1.59 9.28 -2.07
CA LYS A 311 -0.64 9.79 -1.05
C LYS A 311 0.50 10.57 -1.70
N THR A 312 1.05 10.09 -2.81
CA THR A 312 2.09 10.81 -3.57
C THR A 312 1.62 12.20 -4.00
N VAL A 313 0.40 12.34 -4.51
CA VAL A 313 -0.19 13.63 -4.91
C VAL A 313 -0.44 14.54 -3.71
N VAL A 314 -0.90 14.00 -2.57
CA VAL A 314 -1.08 14.77 -1.32
C VAL A 314 0.26 15.30 -0.81
N CYS A 315 1.30 14.45 -0.78
CA CYS A 315 2.64 14.83 -0.37
C CYS A 315 3.25 15.85 -1.32
N ALA A 316 3.11 15.65 -2.64
CA ALA A 316 3.57 16.59 -3.66
C ALA A 316 2.96 17.98 -3.48
N ALA A 317 1.65 18.06 -3.25
CA ALA A 317 0.96 19.32 -3.05
C ALA A 317 1.38 20.02 -1.75
N GLY A 318 1.53 19.26 -0.66
CA GLY A 318 1.88 19.83 0.64
C GLY A 318 3.35 20.25 0.76
N ILE A 319 4.26 19.33 0.45
CA ILE A 319 5.70 19.58 0.50
C ILE A 319 6.11 20.59 -0.58
N GLY A 320 5.53 20.52 -1.78
CA GLY A 320 5.80 21.51 -2.82
C GLY A 320 5.34 22.92 -2.45
N ALA A 321 4.23 23.07 -1.70
CA ALA A 321 3.78 24.38 -1.19
C ALA A 321 4.71 24.93 -0.11
N TRP A 322 5.28 24.06 0.72
CA TRP A 322 6.29 24.45 1.71
C TRP A 322 7.63 24.82 1.05
N TYR A 323 8.02 24.07 0.02
CA TYR A 323 9.28 24.28 -0.69
C TYR A 323 9.24 25.54 -1.56
N PHE A 324 8.14 25.79 -2.26
CA PHE A 324 7.91 27.00 -3.06
C PHE A 324 6.75 27.81 -2.49
N PRO A 325 7.01 28.72 -1.53
CA PRO A 325 5.96 29.51 -0.90
C PRO A 325 5.30 30.45 -1.92
N ASP A 326 4.01 30.25 -2.17
CA ASP A 326 3.16 31.12 -3.02
C ASP A 326 2.11 31.83 -2.14
N PRO A 327 1.97 33.17 -2.21
CA PRO A 327 0.91 33.90 -1.51
C PRO A 327 -0.52 33.44 -1.89
N ASN A 328 -0.70 32.82 -3.06
CA ASN A 328 -1.99 32.31 -3.52
C ASN A 328 -2.26 30.85 -3.08
N ALA A 329 -1.34 30.24 -2.34
CA ALA A 329 -1.52 28.88 -1.84
C ALA A 329 -2.74 28.80 -0.89
N PRO A 330 -3.55 27.74 -0.98
CA PRO A 330 -4.64 27.54 -0.04
C PRO A 330 -4.08 27.29 1.37
N ILE A 331 -4.90 27.59 2.39
CA ILE A 331 -4.53 27.43 3.80
C ILE A 331 -4.06 25.99 4.12
N ILE A 332 -4.67 25.00 3.48
CA ILE A 332 -4.32 23.58 3.64
C ILE A 332 -3.98 22.97 2.27
N PRO A 333 -2.72 23.12 1.81
CA PRO A 333 -2.25 22.60 0.52
C PRO A 333 -2.49 21.11 0.31
N ALA A 334 -2.23 20.29 1.34
CA ALA A 334 -2.41 18.85 1.30
C ALA A 334 -3.86 18.42 1.01
N LEU A 335 -4.84 19.12 1.61
CA LEU A 335 -6.27 18.84 1.39
C LEU A 335 -6.70 19.22 -0.03
N LYS A 336 -6.14 20.30 -0.58
CA LYS A 336 -6.34 20.65 -1.99
C LYS A 336 -5.75 19.58 -2.90
N GLY A 337 -4.58 19.05 -2.56
CA GLY A 337 -3.97 17.86 -3.19
C GLY A 337 -4.89 16.65 -3.19
N LEU A 338 -5.48 16.31 -2.04
CA LEU A 338 -6.44 15.21 -1.92
C LEU A 338 -7.68 15.43 -2.79
N ARG A 339 -8.23 16.65 -2.78
CA ARG A 339 -9.36 16.99 -3.66
C ARG A 339 -9.00 16.80 -5.12
N TRP A 340 -7.81 17.21 -5.55
CA TRP A 340 -7.35 16.98 -6.92
C TRP A 340 -7.23 15.48 -7.22
N ALA A 341 -6.60 14.72 -6.32
CA ALA A 341 -6.43 13.28 -6.45
C ALA A 341 -7.76 12.54 -6.64
N LEU A 342 -8.80 12.92 -5.89
CA LEU A 342 -10.13 12.32 -5.99
C LEU A 342 -10.99 12.87 -7.14
N THR A 343 -10.65 14.01 -7.73
CA THR A 343 -11.47 14.65 -8.78
C THR A 343 -10.71 14.79 -10.09
N SER A 344 -10.00 15.90 -10.29
CA SER A 344 -9.35 16.24 -11.56
C SER A 344 -8.22 15.29 -11.95
N SER A 345 -7.57 14.65 -10.99
CA SER A 345 -6.37 13.83 -11.21
C SER A 345 -6.63 12.34 -11.01
N SER A 346 -7.87 11.90 -10.74
CA SER A 346 -8.16 10.49 -10.48
C SER A 346 -7.89 9.61 -11.71
N GLY A 347 -8.13 10.11 -12.93
CA GLY A 347 -7.83 9.38 -14.16
C GLY A 347 -6.33 9.14 -14.37
N ALA A 348 -5.51 10.16 -14.11
CA ALA A 348 -4.06 10.06 -14.16
C ALA A 348 -3.51 9.09 -13.10
N ILE A 349 -4.05 9.16 -11.88
CA ILE A 349 -3.72 8.24 -10.79
C ILE A 349 -4.09 6.81 -11.17
N MET A 350 -5.30 6.57 -11.68
CA MET A 350 -5.76 5.25 -12.12
C MET A 350 -4.87 4.70 -13.24
N PHE A 351 -4.51 5.53 -14.21
CA PHE A 351 -3.61 5.11 -15.29
C PHE A 351 -2.21 4.76 -14.76
N ALA A 352 -1.64 5.59 -13.89
CA ALA A 352 -0.35 5.33 -13.25
C ALA A 352 -0.38 4.01 -12.45
N SER A 353 -1.47 3.74 -11.72
CA SER A 353 -1.68 2.52 -10.95
C SER A 353 -1.83 1.28 -11.84
N LEU A 354 -2.60 1.39 -12.93
CA LEU A 354 -2.76 0.32 -13.91
C LEU A 354 -1.43 0.00 -14.60
N PHE A 355 -0.68 1.04 -14.99
CA PHE A 355 0.63 0.89 -15.62
C PHE A 355 1.60 0.15 -14.72
N VAL A 356 1.76 0.59 -13.47
CA VAL A 356 2.63 -0.08 -12.48
C VAL A 356 2.15 -1.51 -12.22
N GLY A 357 0.84 -1.74 -12.10
CA GLY A 357 0.27 -3.07 -11.91
C GLY A 357 0.58 -4.03 -13.06
N ILE A 358 0.41 -3.60 -14.31
CA ILE A 358 0.72 -4.41 -15.50
C ILE A 358 2.23 -4.69 -15.58
N VAL A 359 3.07 -3.68 -15.35
CA VAL A 359 4.53 -3.86 -15.36
C VAL A 359 4.96 -4.88 -14.30
N ARG A 360 4.46 -4.76 -13.06
CA ARG A 360 4.72 -5.74 -11.99
C ARG A 360 4.27 -7.14 -12.39
N TYR A 361 3.08 -7.27 -12.96
CA TYR A 361 2.57 -8.56 -13.41
C TYR A 361 3.47 -9.20 -14.48
N ILE A 362 3.89 -8.43 -15.49
CA ILE A 362 4.78 -8.92 -16.56
C ILE A 362 6.14 -9.30 -15.98
N VAL A 363 6.74 -8.44 -15.16
CA VAL A 363 8.04 -8.69 -14.53
C VAL A 363 8.01 -9.93 -13.65
N ASN A 364 6.98 -10.08 -12.81
CA ASN A 364 6.82 -11.26 -11.97
C ASN A 364 6.61 -12.52 -12.81
N ARG A 365 5.78 -12.46 -13.86
CA ARG A 365 5.53 -13.61 -14.74
C ARG A 365 6.79 -14.07 -15.48
N ILE A 366 7.60 -13.12 -15.96
CA ILE A 366 8.89 -13.43 -16.57
C ILE A 366 9.83 -14.06 -15.53
N SER A 367 9.89 -13.48 -14.33
CA SER A 367 10.70 -14.01 -13.23
C SER A 367 10.31 -15.45 -12.90
N ASP A 368 9.02 -15.74 -12.72
CA ASP A 368 8.49 -17.07 -12.40
C ASP A 368 8.84 -18.11 -13.46
N THR A 369 8.70 -17.75 -14.74
CA THR A 369 9.05 -18.63 -15.86
C THR A 369 10.54 -18.99 -15.86
N MET A 370 11.39 -18.08 -15.39
CA MET A 370 12.84 -18.29 -15.32
C MET A 370 13.30 -18.98 -14.02
N ASN A 371 12.44 -19.10 -13.00
CA ASN A 371 12.73 -19.73 -11.71
C ASN A 371 12.49 -21.25 -11.68
N TRP A 372 12.40 -21.92 -12.82
CA TRP A 372 12.24 -23.39 -12.86
C TRP A 372 13.45 -24.15 -12.29
N LEU A 373 14.61 -23.49 -12.14
CA LEU A 373 15.72 -23.95 -11.30
C LEU A 373 15.73 -23.21 -9.95
N PRO A 374 16.03 -23.91 -8.83
CA PRO A 374 16.18 -23.28 -7.52
C PRO A 374 17.19 -22.14 -7.59
N ILE A 375 16.79 -20.98 -7.04
CA ILE A 375 17.51 -19.69 -7.05
C ILE A 375 18.98 -19.85 -6.63
N CYS A 376 19.25 -20.76 -5.70
CA CYS A 376 20.59 -21.01 -5.17
C CYS A 376 21.55 -21.67 -6.17
N LEU A 377 21.05 -22.29 -7.24
CA LEU A 377 21.87 -23.03 -8.21
C LEU A 377 22.11 -22.29 -9.53
N SER A 378 21.38 -21.20 -9.83
CA SER A 378 21.53 -20.48 -11.09
C SER A 378 21.89 -19.00 -10.91
N PRO A 379 23.18 -18.62 -11.04
CA PRO A 379 23.58 -17.21 -10.97
C PRO A 379 22.91 -16.35 -12.05
N LEU A 380 22.52 -16.96 -13.18
CA LEU A 380 21.79 -16.29 -14.26
C LEU A 380 20.37 -15.86 -13.84
N ALA A 381 19.65 -16.66 -13.05
CA ALA A 381 18.32 -16.27 -12.56
C ALA A 381 18.40 -15.11 -11.57
N CYS A 382 19.43 -15.09 -10.71
CA CYS A 382 19.70 -13.96 -9.82
C CYS A 382 19.99 -12.67 -10.61
N LEU A 383 20.87 -12.75 -11.62
CA LEU A 383 21.16 -11.62 -12.50
C LEU A 383 19.90 -11.09 -13.20
N TRP A 384 19.08 -12.00 -13.74
CA TRP A 384 17.83 -11.61 -14.40
C TRP A 384 16.85 -10.96 -13.44
N ARG A 385 16.67 -11.50 -12.23
CA ARG A 385 15.85 -10.89 -11.18
C ARG A 385 16.34 -9.49 -10.78
N CYS A 386 17.66 -9.30 -10.71
CA CYS A 386 18.25 -8.00 -10.45
C CYS A 386 17.93 -7.00 -11.57
N ILE A 387 18.14 -7.37 -12.83
CA ILE A 387 17.81 -6.51 -13.99
C ILE A 387 16.30 -6.19 -14.01
N ALA A 388 15.46 -7.20 -13.82
CA ALA A 388 14.02 -7.07 -13.79
C ALA A 388 13.55 -6.15 -12.65
N GLY A 389 14.15 -6.28 -11.47
CA GLY A 389 13.92 -5.40 -10.32
C GLY A 389 14.36 -3.96 -10.58
N CYS A 390 15.52 -3.75 -11.22
CA CYS A 390 15.99 -2.42 -11.61
C CYS A 390 15.05 -1.75 -12.61
N ILE A 391 14.60 -2.47 -13.65
CA ILE A 391 13.64 -1.96 -14.64
C ILE A 391 12.31 -1.61 -13.96
N LEU A 392 11.82 -2.49 -13.09
CA LEU A 392 10.60 -2.25 -12.34
C LEU A 392 10.72 -0.99 -11.46
N GLY A 393 11.82 -0.85 -10.72
CA GLY A 393 12.07 0.32 -9.89
C GLY A 393 12.14 1.62 -10.71
N VAL A 394 12.79 1.60 -11.88
CA VAL A 394 12.82 2.77 -12.78
C VAL A 394 11.42 3.15 -13.27
N LEU A 395 10.59 2.17 -13.62
CA LEU A 395 9.23 2.42 -14.10
C LEU A 395 8.29 2.92 -13.00
N GLU A 396 8.43 2.41 -11.78
CA GLU A 396 7.69 2.90 -10.61
C GLU A 396 8.08 4.33 -10.26
N MET A 397 9.38 4.59 -10.21
CA MET A 397 9.94 5.93 -10.02
C MET A 397 9.40 6.91 -11.07
N PHE A 398 9.44 6.51 -12.34
CA PHE A 398 8.92 7.32 -13.44
C PHE A 398 7.43 7.66 -13.23
N SER A 399 6.65 6.66 -12.79
CA SER A 399 5.23 6.83 -12.49
C SER A 399 4.99 7.84 -11.38
N LYS A 400 5.75 7.76 -10.29
CA LYS A 400 5.70 8.71 -9.17
C LYS A 400 6.06 10.13 -9.60
N PHE A 401 7.20 10.31 -10.29
CA PHE A 401 7.65 11.65 -10.71
C PHE A 401 6.69 12.32 -11.68
N MET A 402 6.04 11.54 -12.54
CA MET A 402 5.00 12.05 -13.42
C MET A 402 3.77 12.56 -12.65
N LEU A 403 3.35 11.86 -11.58
CA LEU A 403 2.25 12.31 -10.71
C LEU A 403 2.64 13.55 -9.89
N ILE A 404 3.89 13.61 -9.43
CA ILE A 404 4.44 14.81 -8.77
C ILE A 404 4.42 15.97 -9.78
N GLY A 405 5.01 15.84 -10.96
CA GLY A 405 5.00 16.88 -11.98
C GLY A 405 3.58 17.30 -12.42
N GLN A 406 2.62 16.38 -12.42
CA GLN A 406 1.23 16.71 -12.75
C GLN A 406 0.62 17.60 -11.67
N THR A 407 1.00 17.37 -10.42
CA THR A 407 0.58 18.19 -9.28
C THR A 407 1.10 19.62 -9.40
N PHE A 408 2.33 19.81 -9.90
CA PHE A 408 2.95 21.12 -10.13
C PHE A 408 2.37 21.86 -11.33
N CYS A 409 2.36 21.23 -12.51
CA CYS A 409 1.89 21.87 -13.75
C CYS A 409 0.37 22.03 -13.80
N GLY A 410 -0.38 21.08 -13.24
CA GLY A 410 -1.82 20.98 -13.44
C GLY A 410 -2.22 20.72 -14.90
N GLU A 411 -1.33 20.11 -15.68
CA GLU A 411 -1.55 19.72 -17.08
C GLU A 411 -2.13 18.30 -17.20
N ALA A 412 -2.62 17.97 -18.42
CA ALA A 412 -3.02 16.61 -18.77
C ALA A 412 -1.86 15.62 -18.58
N PHE A 413 -2.20 14.35 -18.34
CA PHE A 413 -1.27 13.30 -17.94
C PHE A 413 -0.03 13.18 -18.86
N CYS A 414 -0.24 13.01 -20.17
CA CYS A 414 0.85 12.84 -21.13
C CYS A 414 1.75 14.07 -21.26
N GLY A 415 1.17 15.27 -21.10
CA GLY A 415 1.92 16.53 -21.11
C GLY A 415 2.85 16.63 -19.91
N SER A 416 2.31 16.34 -18.72
CA SER A 416 3.08 16.26 -17.49
C SER A 416 4.19 15.21 -17.55
N ALA A 417 3.89 14.01 -18.06
CA ALA A 417 4.86 12.92 -18.18
C ALA A 417 6.08 13.33 -19.00
N LYS A 418 5.86 13.94 -20.17
CA LYS A 418 6.93 14.39 -21.06
C LYS A 418 7.82 15.44 -20.40
N ARG A 419 7.23 16.42 -19.70
CA ARG A 419 8.00 17.46 -19.01
C ARG A 419 8.74 16.90 -17.80
N SER A 420 8.07 16.11 -16.98
CA SER A 420 8.69 15.48 -15.79
C SER A 420 9.86 14.59 -16.20
N PHE A 421 9.73 13.87 -17.31
CA PHE A 421 10.84 13.10 -17.89
C PHE A 421 12.00 13.99 -18.31
N SER A 422 11.74 15.13 -18.97
CA SER A 422 12.83 16.03 -19.38
C SER A 422 13.60 16.63 -18.22
N VAL A 423 12.95 16.85 -17.07
CA VAL A 423 13.59 17.33 -15.84
C VAL A 423 14.42 16.23 -15.18
N VAL A 424 13.89 15.00 -15.13
CA VAL A 424 14.51 13.90 -14.37
C VAL A 424 15.56 13.13 -15.20
N LYS A 425 15.48 13.10 -16.54
CA LYS A 425 16.34 12.25 -17.39
C LYS A 425 17.83 12.45 -17.15
N ASP A 426 18.27 13.69 -16.89
CA ASP A 426 19.68 14.03 -16.73
C ASP A 426 20.21 13.66 -15.34
N ARG A 427 19.31 13.28 -14.42
CA ARG A 427 19.60 12.94 -13.01
C ARG A 427 18.96 11.63 -12.58
N LEU A 428 18.54 10.82 -13.55
CA LEU A 428 17.74 9.62 -13.28
C LEU A 428 18.52 8.60 -12.45
N GLY A 429 19.83 8.49 -12.64
CA GLY A 429 20.69 7.62 -11.83
C GLY A 429 20.73 8.03 -10.36
N ASP A 430 20.87 9.32 -10.08
CA ASP A 430 20.91 9.83 -8.70
C ASP A 430 19.54 9.78 -8.02
N ALA A 431 18.48 10.07 -8.77
CA ALA A 431 17.11 9.88 -8.33
C ALA A 431 16.89 8.41 -7.92
N PHE A 432 17.24 7.49 -8.82
CA PHE A 432 17.11 6.04 -8.62
C PHE A 432 17.84 5.54 -7.39
N ILE A 433 19.10 5.94 -7.21
CA ILE A 433 19.88 5.54 -6.04
C ILE A 433 19.26 6.12 -4.76
N THR A 434 18.79 7.37 -4.81
CA THR A 434 18.15 8.03 -3.64
C THR A 434 16.85 7.34 -3.22
N ASP A 435 15.95 7.04 -4.17
CA ASP A 435 14.70 6.31 -3.89
C ASP A 435 14.98 4.87 -3.43
N SER A 436 15.95 4.19 -4.05
CA SER A 436 16.32 2.81 -3.68
C SER A 436 16.91 2.72 -2.27
N ILE A 437 17.86 3.61 -1.92
CA ILE A 437 18.44 3.65 -0.56
C ILE A 437 17.36 4.07 0.44
N GLY A 438 16.64 5.17 0.18
CA GLY A 438 15.56 5.63 1.05
C GLY A 438 14.55 4.51 1.31
N GLY A 439 14.11 3.83 0.25
CA GLY A 439 13.17 2.72 0.31
C GLY A 439 13.69 1.55 1.14
N ASN A 440 14.94 1.13 0.93
CA ASN A 440 15.55 0.04 1.68
C ASN A 440 15.68 0.38 3.17
N VAL A 441 16.18 1.56 3.52
CA VAL A 441 16.39 1.98 4.92
C VAL A 441 15.06 2.07 5.67
N VAL A 442 14.07 2.68 5.03
CA VAL A 442 12.74 2.88 5.58
C VAL A 442 11.98 1.55 5.71
N THR A 443 12.07 0.67 4.71
CA THR A 443 11.43 -0.67 4.73
C THR A 443 12.09 -1.58 5.76
N MET A 444 13.41 -1.59 5.86
CA MET A 444 14.13 -2.36 6.89
C MET A 444 13.78 -1.89 8.30
N SER A 445 13.68 -0.58 8.52
CA SER A 445 13.27 -0.02 9.81
C SER A 445 11.85 -0.45 10.17
N THR A 446 10.92 -0.32 9.22
CA THR A 446 9.52 -0.76 9.32
C THR A 446 9.44 -2.24 9.71
N TYR A 447 10.22 -3.08 9.04
CA TYR A 447 10.27 -4.51 9.27
C TYR A 447 10.82 -4.86 10.66
N ILE A 448 11.96 -4.28 11.04
CA ILE A 448 12.61 -4.53 12.34
C ILE A 448 11.69 -4.13 13.50
N PHE A 449 11.06 -2.96 13.43
CA PHE A 449 10.12 -2.53 14.49
C PHE A 449 8.90 -3.43 14.57
N SER A 450 8.34 -3.82 13.44
CA SER A 450 7.13 -4.66 13.41
C SER A 450 7.42 -6.08 13.89
N LEU A 451 8.56 -6.64 13.51
CA LEU A 451 9.02 -7.94 13.99
C LEU A 451 9.28 -7.90 15.49
N GLY A 452 9.97 -6.86 15.98
CA GLY A 452 10.25 -6.68 17.41
C GLY A 452 8.96 -6.56 18.25
N LEU A 453 8.00 -5.76 17.80
CA LEU A 453 6.70 -5.63 18.47
C LEU A 453 5.85 -6.90 18.35
N GLY A 454 5.92 -7.62 17.23
CA GLY A 454 5.29 -8.92 17.06
C GLY A 454 5.82 -9.95 18.07
N ILE A 455 7.16 -10.08 18.18
CA ILE A 455 7.79 -10.99 19.15
C ILE A 455 7.48 -10.56 20.59
N ALA A 456 7.48 -9.25 20.88
CA ALA A 456 7.07 -8.74 22.19
C ALA A 456 5.60 -9.07 22.51
N SER A 457 4.72 -9.00 21.50
CA SER A 457 3.30 -9.41 21.64
C SER A 457 3.21 -10.91 21.94
N TRP A 458 3.98 -11.74 21.25
CA TRP A 458 4.01 -13.18 21.47
C TRP A 458 4.47 -13.50 22.90
N ALA A 459 5.61 -12.94 23.34
CA ALA A 459 6.11 -13.16 24.69
C ALA A 459 5.12 -12.71 25.77
N TRP A 460 4.38 -11.62 25.54
CA TRP A 460 3.36 -11.13 26.48
C TRP A 460 2.14 -12.04 26.53
N LEU A 461 1.63 -12.49 25.37
CA LEU A 461 0.49 -13.40 25.31
C LEU A 461 0.82 -14.78 25.89
N ASP A 462 2.01 -15.30 25.61
CA ASP A 462 2.52 -16.54 26.22
C ASP A 462 2.53 -16.45 27.75
N SER A 463 2.99 -15.32 28.29
CA SER A 463 3.00 -15.07 29.73
C SER A 463 1.60 -14.85 30.30
N ALA A 464 0.64 -14.37 29.51
CA ALA A 464 -0.73 -14.14 29.96
C ALA A 464 -1.60 -15.41 29.93
N GLN A 465 -1.19 -16.41 29.14
CA GLN A 465 -1.81 -17.73 29.04
C GLN A 465 -1.05 -18.83 29.79
N ASP A 466 0.09 -18.51 30.40
CA ASP A 466 1.00 -19.48 31.05
C ASP A 466 1.51 -20.61 30.13
N SER A 467 1.47 -20.43 28.80
CA SER A 467 1.82 -21.46 27.80
C SER A 467 3.34 -21.62 27.58
N GLN A 468 4.14 -20.59 27.89
CA GLN A 468 5.62 -20.59 27.76
C GLN A 468 6.17 -21.10 26.41
N SER A 469 5.39 -20.99 25.33
CA SER A 469 5.69 -21.61 24.03
C SER A 469 7.02 -21.13 23.43
N LEU A 470 7.34 -19.84 23.57
CA LEU A 470 8.58 -19.23 23.09
C LEU A 470 9.83 -19.76 23.81
N THR A 471 9.73 -20.08 25.10
CA THR A 471 10.87 -20.51 25.93
C THR A 471 11.09 -22.03 25.94
N VAL A 472 10.02 -22.81 25.77
CA VAL A 472 10.09 -24.28 25.76
C VAL A 472 10.56 -24.81 24.40
N MET A 473 10.35 -24.04 23.33
CA MET A 473 10.74 -24.46 21.98
C MET A 473 12.27 -24.56 21.85
N PRO A 474 12.82 -25.71 21.43
CA PRO A 474 14.26 -25.84 21.25
C PRO A 474 14.73 -24.96 20.08
N TRP A 475 15.95 -24.43 20.20
CA TRP A 475 16.47 -23.38 19.32
C TRP A 475 16.43 -23.73 17.82
N TYR A 476 16.60 -25.00 17.46
CA TYR A 476 16.58 -25.47 16.07
C TYR A 476 15.17 -25.46 15.45
N PHE A 477 14.09 -25.52 16.25
CA PHE A 477 12.71 -25.28 15.78
C PHE A 477 12.34 -23.79 15.86
N LEU A 478 12.84 -23.09 16.89
CA LEU A 478 12.56 -21.67 17.09
C LEU A 478 13.03 -20.81 15.91
N ILE A 479 14.23 -21.06 15.37
CA ILE A 479 14.77 -20.27 14.25
C ILE A 479 13.89 -20.38 12.99
N PRO A 480 13.55 -21.58 12.48
CA PRO A 480 12.60 -21.72 11.37
C PRO A 480 11.24 -21.07 11.63
N VAL A 481 10.70 -21.20 12.84
CA VAL A 481 9.41 -20.59 13.22
C VAL A 481 9.52 -19.07 13.19
N LEU A 482 10.59 -18.48 13.73
CA LEU A 482 10.82 -17.04 13.67
C LEU A 482 11.05 -16.54 12.24
N LEU A 483 11.71 -17.31 11.38
CA LEU A 483 11.86 -16.96 9.96
C LEU A 483 10.51 -16.99 9.23
N LEU A 484 9.69 -18.01 9.47
CA LEU A 484 8.32 -18.08 8.92
C LEU A 484 7.47 -16.93 9.45
N TYR A 485 7.57 -16.65 10.76
CA TYR A 485 6.88 -15.55 11.42
C TYR A 485 7.24 -14.21 10.79
N ALA A 486 8.52 -13.97 10.55
CA ALA A 486 9.02 -12.75 9.93
C ALA A 486 8.60 -12.66 8.45
N MET A 487 8.60 -13.77 7.71
CA MET A 487 8.07 -13.86 6.35
C MET A 487 6.57 -13.52 6.30
N LEU A 488 5.76 -14.04 7.22
CA LEU A 488 4.33 -13.73 7.30
C LEU A 488 4.10 -12.25 7.62
N ILE A 489 4.85 -11.66 8.55
CA ILE A 489 4.76 -10.22 8.84
C ILE A 489 5.10 -9.36 7.62
N SER A 490 6.05 -9.78 6.78
CA SER A 490 6.42 -9.05 5.55
C SER A 490 5.27 -8.97 4.52
N THR A 491 4.25 -9.81 4.65
CA THR A 491 3.08 -9.87 3.77
C THR A 491 1.79 -9.67 4.57
N PRO A 492 1.60 -8.50 5.22
CA PRO A 492 0.62 -8.32 6.29
C PRO A 492 -0.82 -8.54 5.83
N VAL A 493 -1.21 -8.09 4.63
CA VAL A 493 -2.59 -8.27 4.12
C VAL A 493 -2.90 -9.74 3.87
N LEU A 494 -1.95 -10.47 3.26
CA LEU A 494 -2.09 -11.90 3.04
C LEU A 494 -2.17 -12.62 4.38
N THR A 495 -1.30 -12.28 5.33
CA THR A 495 -1.27 -12.87 6.67
C THR A 495 -2.55 -12.61 7.44
N ILE A 496 -3.07 -11.38 7.46
CA ILE A 496 -4.35 -11.06 8.11
C ILE A 496 -5.50 -11.86 7.48
N THR A 497 -5.53 -11.96 6.14
CA THR A 497 -6.55 -12.75 5.43
C THR A 497 -6.42 -14.24 5.73
N LEU A 498 -5.19 -14.76 5.72
CA LEU A 498 -4.88 -16.16 6.03
C LEU A 498 -5.24 -16.49 7.48
N LEU A 499 -4.95 -15.60 8.43
CA LEU A 499 -5.29 -15.76 9.84
C LEU A 499 -6.81 -15.72 10.04
N ALA A 500 -7.51 -14.78 9.39
CA ALA A 500 -8.97 -14.72 9.44
C ALA A 500 -9.63 -16.02 8.92
N TRP A 501 -9.04 -16.62 7.88
CA TRP A 501 -9.49 -17.90 7.32
C TRP A 501 -9.10 -19.10 8.20
N LEU A 502 -7.82 -19.24 8.57
CA LEU A 502 -7.29 -20.36 9.36
C LEU A 502 -7.82 -20.39 10.80
N ALA A 503 -8.22 -19.25 11.37
CA ALA A 503 -8.78 -19.17 12.73
C ALA A 503 -9.89 -20.20 12.98
N GLN A 504 -10.72 -20.45 11.96
CA GLN A 504 -11.86 -21.37 12.05
C GLN A 504 -11.43 -22.85 12.00
N TYR A 505 -10.28 -23.14 11.40
CA TYR A 505 -9.79 -24.50 11.19
C TYR A 505 -8.81 -24.97 12.26
N PHE A 506 -8.13 -24.06 12.98
CA PHE A 506 -7.12 -24.47 13.96
C PHE A 506 -7.71 -25.32 15.10
N GLN A 507 -8.88 -24.95 15.62
CA GLN A 507 -9.52 -25.71 16.69
C GLN A 507 -9.84 -27.14 16.26
N THR A 508 -10.47 -27.30 15.09
CA THR A 508 -10.85 -28.61 14.56
C THR A 508 -9.63 -29.45 14.18
N TRP A 509 -8.55 -28.80 13.74
CA TRP A 509 -7.30 -29.49 13.44
C TRP A 509 -6.57 -30.01 14.68
N VAL A 510 -6.56 -29.24 15.77
CA VAL A 510 -5.83 -29.60 17.01
C VAL A 510 -6.67 -30.50 17.93
N CYS A 511 -7.91 -30.10 18.22
CA CYS A 511 -8.76 -30.83 19.15
C CYS A 511 -9.45 -32.05 18.50
N GLY A 512 -9.60 -32.06 17.17
CA GLY A 512 -10.36 -33.07 16.44
C GLY A 512 -11.69 -32.53 15.91
N SER A 513 -12.45 -33.36 15.21
CA SER A 513 -13.75 -32.98 14.63
C SER A 513 -14.79 -32.58 15.67
N ASP A 514 -14.62 -33.04 16.90
CA ASP A 514 -15.45 -32.70 18.05
C ASP A 514 -15.12 -31.35 18.68
N GLY A 515 -13.98 -30.73 18.31
CA GLY A 515 -13.55 -29.44 18.83
C GLY A 515 -13.17 -29.46 20.32
N MET A 516 -13.18 -30.62 20.97
CA MET A 516 -12.89 -30.81 22.38
C MET A 516 -11.48 -31.34 22.57
N CYS A 517 -10.60 -30.51 23.13
CA CYS A 517 -9.23 -30.92 23.43
C CYS A 517 -9.23 -31.82 24.67
N SER A 518 -9.16 -33.13 24.47
CA SER A 518 -9.22 -34.14 25.55
C SER A 518 -7.86 -34.42 26.20
N GLU A 519 -6.77 -34.18 25.47
CA GLU A 519 -5.41 -34.43 25.93
C GLU A 519 -4.70 -33.12 26.29
N THR A 520 -3.90 -33.11 27.36
CA THR A 520 -3.19 -31.92 27.86
C THR A 520 -2.33 -31.25 26.79
N TRP A 521 -1.64 -32.04 25.95
CA TRP A 521 -0.81 -31.50 24.87
C TRP A 521 -1.63 -30.78 23.79
N GLN A 522 -2.90 -31.17 23.56
CA GLN A 522 -3.77 -30.48 22.61
C GLN A 522 -4.13 -29.09 23.13
N VAL A 523 -4.39 -28.97 24.44
CA VAL A 523 -4.66 -27.70 25.10
C VAL A 523 -3.43 -26.79 25.03
N ASP A 524 -2.25 -27.29 25.40
CA ASP A 524 -1.00 -26.53 25.36
C ASP A 524 -0.66 -26.08 23.93
N LEU A 525 -0.85 -26.95 22.94
CA LEU A 525 -0.62 -26.64 21.53
C LEU A 525 -1.61 -25.58 21.02
N LEU A 526 -2.90 -25.70 21.34
CA LEU A 526 -3.91 -24.74 20.92
C LEU A 526 -3.68 -23.37 21.57
N GLN A 527 -3.29 -23.32 22.84
CA GLN A 527 -2.92 -22.07 23.51
C GLN A 527 -1.70 -21.41 22.87
N GLY A 528 -0.64 -22.18 22.60
CA GLY A 528 0.54 -21.69 21.90
C GLY A 528 0.23 -21.19 20.50
N LEU A 529 -0.58 -21.92 19.72
CA LEU A 529 -1.03 -21.49 18.39
C LEU A 529 -1.87 -20.22 18.45
N ASN A 530 -2.77 -20.09 19.43
CA ASN A 530 -3.56 -18.88 19.62
C ASN A 530 -2.67 -17.66 19.98
N SER A 531 -1.65 -17.85 20.83
CA SER A 531 -0.64 -16.83 21.14
C SER A 531 0.14 -16.40 19.91
N VAL A 532 0.70 -17.34 19.14
CA VAL A 532 1.48 -17.06 17.92
C VAL A 532 0.64 -16.36 16.87
N THR A 533 -0.58 -16.84 16.61
CA THR A 533 -1.48 -16.26 15.59
C THR A 533 -1.97 -14.86 15.97
N CYS A 534 -2.28 -14.63 17.25
CA CYS A 534 -2.62 -13.30 17.76
C CYS A 534 -1.43 -12.34 17.66
N ALA A 535 -0.22 -12.80 18.00
CA ALA A 535 1.00 -12.00 17.86
C ALA A 535 1.33 -11.68 16.39
N LEU A 536 1.16 -12.64 15.47
CA LEU A 536 1.28 -12.42 14.03
C LEU A 536 0.31 -11.33 13.55
N PHE A 537 -0.95 -11.40 13.98
CA PHE A 537 -1.95 -10.39 13.65
C PHE A 537 -1.53 -9.00 14.12
N ILE A 538 -1.10 -8.86 15.38
CA ILE A 538 -0.61 -7.58 15.94
C ILE A 538 0.64 -7.10 15.19
N GLY A 539 1.60 -7.98 14.91
CA GLY A 539 2.81 -7.67 14.15
C GLY A 539 2.52 -7.20 12.73
N SER A 540 1.57 -7.84 12.03
CA SER A 540 1.10 -7.41 10.70
C SER A 540 0.41 -6.05 10.74
N LEU A 541 -0.39 -5.74 11.77
CA LEU A 541 -0.97 -4.41 11.95
C LEU A 541 0.11 -3.34 12.19
N CYS A 542 1.10 -3.64 13.03
CA CYS A 542 2.25 -2.76 13.26
C CYS A 542 3.00 -2.49 11.95
N TYR A 543 3.21 -3.52 11.13
CA TYR A 543 3.85 -3.38 9.83
C TYR A 543 3.06 -2.48 8.89
N CYS A 544 1.74 -2.65 8.78
CA CYS A 544 0.90 -1.75 7.98
C CYS A 544 1.04 -0.29 8.43
N LEU A 545 1.03 -0.03 9.74
CA LEU A 545 1.15 1.34 10.28
C LEU A 545 2.53 1.97 10.02
N PHE A 546 3.62 1.23 10.24
CA PHE A 546 4.96 1.72 9.95
C PHE A 546 5.18 1.89 8.44
N ASN A 547 4.69 0.95 7.62
CA ASN A 547 4.79 1.03 6.16
C ASN A 547 4.02 2.24 5.62
N PHE A 548 2.89 2.58 6.23
CA PHE A 548 2.15 3.79 5.90
C PHE A 548 3.00 5.06 6.13
N ILE A 549 3.68 5.17 7.28
CA ILE A 549 4.51 6.33 7.60
C ILE A 549 5.74 6.39 6.71
N ALA A 550 6.34 5.23 6.47
CA ALA A 550 7.41 5.02 5.50
C ALA A 550 7.06 5.58 4.12
N GLU A 551 5.88 5.25 3.59
CA GLU A 551 5.43 5.74 2.29
C GLU A 551 5.27 7.27 2.23
N ILE A 552 4.78 7.90 3.31
CA ILE A 552 4.71 9.37 3.38
C ILE A 552 6.09 10.00 3.30
N VAL A 553 7.06 9.42 4.04
CA VAL A 553 8.44 9.89 4.03
C VAL A 553 9.03 9.73 2.62
N MET A 554 8.84 8.58 1.98
CA MET A 554 9.31 8.31 0.61
C MET A 554 8.69 9.28 -0.41
N SER A 555 7.38 9.48 -0.41
CA SER A 555 6.74 10.45 -1.31
C SER A 555 7.22 11.89 -1.07
N SER A 556 7.58 12.23 0.17
CA SER A 556 8.14 13.54 0.52
C SER A 556 9.59 13.69 0.00
N ILE A 557 10.40 12.64 0.09
CA ILE A 557 11.76 12.58 -0.48
C ILE A 557 11.71 12.80 -1.99
N ASP A 558 10.84 12.05 -2.69
CA ASP A 558 10.67 12.17 -4.13
C ASP A 558 10.20 13.57 -4.53
N THR A 559 9.30 14.17 -3.75
CA THR A 559 8.83 15.55 -3.98
C THR A 559 9.95 16.57 -3.82
N VAL A 560 10.76 16.48 -2.74
CA VAL A 560 11.89 17.40 -2.53
C VAL A 560 12.93 17.23 -3.63
N PHE A 561 13.25 16.00 -4.01
CA PHE A 561 14.15 15.73 -5.13
C PHE A 561 13.66 16.41 -6.41
N PHE A 562 12.37 16.27 -6.73
CA PHE A 562 11.75 16.93 -7.88
C PHE A 562 11.83 18.47 -7.79
N CYS A 563 11.64 19.05 -6.60
CA CYS A 563 11.77 20.49 -6.39
C CYS A 563 13.20 20.98 -6.64
N ILE A 564 14.22 20.24 -6.17
CA ILE A 564 15.64 20.55 -6.41
C ILE A 564 15.96 20.50 -7.91
N ALA A 565 15.35 19.56 -8.64
CA ALA A 565 15.50 19.48 -10.08
C ALA A 565 14.88 20.70 -10.80
N ILE A 566 13.68 21.15 -10.40
CA ILE A 566 13.05 22.38 -10.92
C ILE A 566 13.93 23.61 -10.65
N GLU A 567 14.47 23.77 -9.44
CA GLU A 567 15.34 24.89 -9.09
C GLU A 567 16.57 24.96 -9.99
N TYR A 568 17.18 23.80 -10.20
CA TYR A 568 18.36 23.68 -11.04
C TYR A 568 18.06 24.08 -12.49
N ASP A 569 16.99 23.56 -13.08
CA ASP A 569 16.60 23.87 -14.46
C ASP A 569 16.28 25.35 -14.68
N ASN A 570 15.78 26.02 -13.64
CA ASN A 570 15.45 27.44 -13.66
C ASN A 570 16.60 28.36 -13.23
N ASN A 571 17.74 27.81 -12.79
CA ASN A 571 18.82 28.56 -12.16
C ASN A 571 18.34 29.43 -10.97
N VAL A 572 17.31 28.98 -10.24
CA VAL A 572 16.77 29.66 -9.06
C VAL A 572 17.33 28.99 -7.81
N PHE A 573 17.89 29.79 -6.89
CA PHE A 573 18.51 29.29 -5.66
C PHE A 573 17.82 29.90 -4.44
N GLN A 574 17.36 29.03 -3.54
CA GLN A 574 16.79 29.44 -2.27
C GLN A 574 17.87 29.55 -1.19
N PRO A 575 18.10 30.73 -0.59
CA PRO A 575 19.16 30.91 0.41
C PRO A 575 19.01 29.99 1.62
N ARG A 576 17.80 29.52 1.92
CA ARG A 576 17.51 28.56 3.00
C ARG A 576 18.30 27.26 2.88
N PHE A 577 18.57 26.78 1.67
CA PHE A 577 19.20 25.48 1.42
C PHE A 577 20.68 25.59 1.05
N LYS A 578 21.25 26.80 1.11
CA LYS A 578 22.61 27.09 0.64
C LYS A 578 23.67 26.17 1.24
N ASN A 579 23.64 25.97 2.55
CA ASN A 579 24.67 25.23 3.26
C ASN A 579 24.43 23.71 3.31
N LYS A 580 23.33 23.21 2.74
CA LYS A 580 22.99 21.77 2.77
C LYS A 580 22.96 21.14 1.38
N VAL A 581 22.30 21.79 0.42
CA VAL A 581 22.02 21.19 -0.91
C VAL A 581 22.99 21.71 -1.96
N TYR A 582 23.26 23.02 -1.96
CA TYR A 582 24.00 23.62 -3.06
C TYR A 582 25.50 23.36 -2.99
N GLU A 583 26.06 23.08 -1.81
CA GLU A 583 27.44 22.58 -1.72
C GLU A 583 27.59 21.23 -2.42
N LEU A 584 26.62 20.31 -2.26
CA LEU A 584 26.63 19.01 -2.93
C LEU A 584 26.50 19.14 -4.45
N LEU A 585 25.56 19.97 -4.92
CA LEU A 585 25.37 20.21 -6.37
C LEU A 585 26.61 20.86 -7.01
N ARG A 586 27.35 21.67 -6.25
CA ARG A 586 28.59 22.29 -6.73
C ARG A 586 29.70 21.25 -6.95
N GLU A 587 29.79 20.24 -6.08
CA GLU A 587 30.75 19.15 -6.25
C GLU A 587 30.49 18.30 -7.50
N ASP A 588 29.22 18.14 -7.89
CA ASP A 588 28.83 17.32 -9.03
C ASP A 588 29.08 18.00 -10.39
N CYS A 589 29.09 19.33 -10.41
CA CYS A 589 29.22 20.13 -11.63
C CYS A 589 30.37 21.15 -11.50
N PRO A 590 31.63 20.70 -11.32
CA PRO A 590 32.75 21.59 -11.04
C PRO A 590 33.03 22.60 -12.17
N ASN A 591 32.57 22.31 -13.39
CA ASN A 591 32.81 23.13 -14.58
C ASN A 591 31.68 24.11 -14.89
N GLN A 592 30.56 24.06 -14.18
CA GLN A 592 29.43 24.96 -14.43
C GLN A 592 29.48 26.11 -13.42
N SER A 593 29.67 27.35 -13.92
CA SER A 593 29.69 28.53 -13.06
C SER A 593 28.33 28.64 -12.37
N THR A 594 28.26 28.31 -11.08
CA THR A 594 27.01 28.47 -10.35
C THR A 594 26.70 29.97 -10.26
N PRO A 595 25.44 30.41 -10.31
CA PRO A 595 25.10 31.81 -10.12
C PRO A 595 25.63 32.40 -8.79
N MET A 596 25.88 31.54 -7.78
CA MET A 596 26.58 31.93 -6.56
C MET A 596 28.02 32.43 -6.79
N ASP A 597 28.71 31.91 -7.80
CA ASP A 597 30.06 32.36 -8.17
C ASP A 597 30.05 33.72 -8.89
N ARG A 598 28.91 34.11 -9.46
CA ARG A 598 28.78 35.41 -10.15
C ARG A 598 28.65 36.60 -9.21
N GLY A 599 28.77 36.39 -7.88
CA GLY A 599 28.59 37.43 -6.90
C GLY A 599 27.17 37.99 -7.01
N LEU A 600 26.19 37.27 -6.45
CA LEU A 600 24.89 37.88 -6.22
C LEU A 600 25.14 39.24 -5.55
N PRO A 601 24.61 40.35 -6.09
CA PRO A 601 24.76 41.65 -5.46
C PRO A 601 24.34 41.46 -4.01
N LEU A 602 25.27 41.74 -3.09
CA LEU A 602 25.04 41.69 -1.64
C LEU A 602 23.70 42.38 -1.40
N PHE A 603 22.67 41.60 -1.10
CA PHE A 603 21.41 42.16 -0.62
C PHE A 603 21.80 42.89 0.65
N VAL A 604 21.89 44.23 0.54
CA VAL A 604 22.00 45.10 1.69
C VAL A 604 20.73 44.85 2.47
N GLU A 605 20.87 44.08 3.55
CA GLU A 605 19.86 43.90 4.58
C GLU A 605 19.53 45.32 5.06
N SER A 606 18.46 45.88 4.49
CA SER A 606 18.02 47.22 4.82
C SER A 606 17.31 47.09 6.15
N ASP A 607 18.01 47.48 7.21
CA ASP A 607 17.45 47.72 8.54
C ASP A 607 16.36 48.80 8.43
N VAL A 608 15.17 48.41 7.98
CA VAL A 608 13.98 49.24 8.09
C VAL A 608 13.55 49.18 9.55
N THR A 609 14.19 50.04 10.34
CA THR A 609 13.75 50.40 11.69
C THR A 609 12.51 51.28 11.52
N THR A 610 11.33 50.66 11.42
CA THR A 610 10.06 51.40 11.37
C THR A 610 9.73 51.92 12.76
N THR A 611 10.19 53.13 13.07
CA THR A 611 9.68 53.93 14.19
C THR A 611 8.22 54.29 13.89
N VAL A 612 7.28 53.59 14.51
CA VAL A 612 5.85 53.92 14.45
C VAL A 612 5.55 54.96 15.53
N THR A 613 5.55 56.23 15.14
CA THR A 613 4.88 57.31 15.88
C THR A 613 3.84 57.92 14.95
N GLY A 614 2.56 57.60 15.19
CA GLY A 614 1.45 58.15 14.44
C GLY A 614 0.10 57.78 15.07
N THR A 615 -0.55 58.79 15.63
CA THR A 615 -1.90 58.83 16.22
C THR A 615 -3.02 58.29 15.31
N PRO A 616 -4.14 57.80 15.89
CA PRO A 616 -5.24 57.23 15.12
C PRO A 616 -6.11 58.34 14.51
N GLN A 617 -6.26 58.34 13.18
CA GLN A 617 -7.37 59.01 12.53
C GLN A 617 -8.45 58.00 12.15
N LEU A 618 -9.67 58.25 12.66
CA LEU A 618 -10.90 57.68 12.16
C LEU A 618 -11.04 58.02 10.67
N VAL A 619 -11.22 57.01 9.83
CA VAL A 619 -11.72 57.19 8.47
C VAL A 619 -13.11 56.57 8.42
N SER A 620 -14.09 57.44 8.15
CA SER A 620 -15.50 57.15 7.94
C SER A 620 -15.72 56.32 6.69
N SER A 621 -16.60 55.32 6.80
CA SER A 621 -17.22 54.64 5.67
C SER A 621 -18.15 55.60 4.91
N SER A 622 -17.90 55.79 3.62
CA SER A 622 -18.92 56.27 2.68
C SER A 622 -18.91 55.35 1.46
N ASP A 623 -20.06 54.71 1.29
CA ASP A 623 -20.51 54.00 0.10
C ASP A 623 -20.58 54.94 -1.13
N ASP A 624 -20.81 54.30 -2.28
CA ASP A 624 -21.07 54.82 -3.62
C ASP A 624 -19.84 55.04 -4.52
N ASP A 625 -19.55 54.03 -5.33
CA ASP A 625 -19.29 54.27 -6.75
C ASP A 625 -19.55 53.00 -7.60
N ILE A 626 -20.73 53.00 -8.23
CA ILE A 626 -21.11 52.11 -9.33
C ILE A 626 -20.31 52.56 -10.56
N ARG A 627 -19.40 51.71 -11.07
CA ARG A 627 -18.80 51.91 -12.40
C ARG A 627 -19.39 50.96 -13.44
N PRO A 628 -19.66 51.43 -14.68
CA PRO A 628 -20.23 50.60 -15.73
C PRO A 628 -19.19 49.70 -16.39
N ILE A 629 -19.64 48.50 -16.76
CA ILE A 629 -18.92 47.51 -17.57
C ILE A 629 -18.78 48.05 -19.00
N PRO A 630 -17.56 48.15 -19.58
CA PRO A 630 -17.41 48.43 -20.99
C PRO A 630 -17.71 47.17 -21.83
N SER A 631 -18.69 47.30 -22.71
CA SER A 631 -19.05 46.34 -23.75
C SER A 631 -17.88 46.09 -24.71
N ALA A 632 -17.42 44.84 -24.79
CA ALA A 632 -16.47 44.40 -25.81
C ALA A 632 -17.16 44.21 -27.17
N PRO A 633 -16.54 44.61 -28.29
CA PRO A 633 -17.10 44.41 -29.63
C PRO A 633 -16.97 42.95 -30.09
N PHE A 634 -18.06 42.45 -30.66
CA PHE A 634 -18.16 41.18 -31.37
C PHE A 634 -17.16 41.13 -32.54
N ALA A 635 -16.27 40.14 -32.54
CA ALA A 635 -15.52 39.73 -33.72
C ALA A 635 -16.25 38.57 -34.42
N PRO A 636 -16.41 38.60 -35.76
CA PRO A 636 -17.07 37.54 -36.51
C PRO A 636 -16.17 36.28 -36.63
N PRO A 637 -16.76 35.09 -36.79
CA PRO A 637 -16.01 33.84 -36.91
C PRO A 637 -15.24 33.76 -38.24
N PRO A 638 -14.04 33.15 -38.26
CA PRO A 638 -13.30 32.94 -39.49
C PRO A 638 -13.98 31.89 -40.39
N SER A 639 -14.02 32.25 -41.67
CA SER A 639 -14.55 31.52 -42.81
C SER A 639 -13.94 30.13 -43.01
N SER A 640 -14.81 29.19 -43.34
CA SER A 640 -14.54 27.85 -43.88
C SER A 640 -13.55 27.85 -45.05
N VAL A 641 -12.52 27.01 -44.97
CA VAL A 641 -11.67 26.60 -46.11
C VAL A 641 -12.07 25.17 -46.51
N PRO A 642 -12.10 24.82 -47.81
CA PRO A 642 -12.73 23.61 -48.30
C PRO A 642 -11.77 22.41 -48.39
N GLY A 643 -12.29 21.26 -47.95
CA GLY A 643 -12.13 19.91 -48.51
C GLY A 643 -10.77 19.46 -49.04
N GLU A 644 -10.08 18.63 -48.25
CA GLU A 644 -9.26 17.54 -48.77
C GLU A 644 -9.88 16.20 -48.36
N GLY A 645 -10.33 15.44 -49.37
CA GLY A 645 -10.93 14.13 -49.21
C GLY A 645 -9.88 13.07 -48.93
N PHE A 646 -10.02 12.40 -47.78
CA PHE A 646 -9.34 11.12 -47.54
C PHE A 646 -10.30 9.98 -47.90
N GLY A 647 -9.95 9.28 -48.98
CA GLY A 647 -10.61 8.07 -49.42
C GLY A 647 -10.45 6.94 -48.40
N VAL A 648 -11.58 6.41 -47.95
CA VAL A 648 -11.66 5.16 -47.18
C VAL A 648 -11.70 4.02 -48.18
N SER A 649 -10.60 3.27 -48.29
CA SER A 649 -10.57 1.97 -48.96
C SER A 649 -10.84 0.87 -47.92
N SER A 650 -12.02 0.27 -47.99
CA SER A 650 -12.31 -1.01 -47.34
C SER A 650 -11.52 -2.15 -48.00
N PRO A 651 -11.08 -3.16 -47.25
CA PRO A 651 -10.99 -4.51 -47.76
C PRO A 651 -12.14 -5.37 -47.24
N ALA A 652 -12.82 -6.02 -48.18
CA ALA A 652 -13.78 -7.10 -47.99
C ALA A 652 -13.03 -8.44 -47.70
N PRO A 653 -13.74 -9.54 -47.39
CA PRO A 653 -13.29 -10.55 -46.45
C PRO A 653 -12.49 -11.69 -47.11
N GLY A 654 -11.55 -12.25 -46.35
CA GLY A 654 -10.84 -13.47 -46.70
C GLY A 654 -10.93 -14.49 -45.57
N GLU A 655 -11.73 -15.53 -45.79
CA GLU A 655 -11.68 -16.80 -45.06
C GLU A 655 -10.27 -17.40 -45.11
N GLN A 656 -9.78 -17.93 -43.98
CA GLN A 656 -9.03 -19.19 -43.99
C GLN A 656 -9.00 -19.82 -42.59
N ALA A 657 -9.14 -21.15 -42.62
CA ALA A 657 -9.52 -22.03 -41.54
C ALA A 657 -8.33 -22.63 -40.77
N MET A 658 -8.62 -23.13 -39.56
CA MET A 658 -7.92 -24.17 -38.76
C MET A 658 -6.43 -23.91 -38.44
N ILE A 659 -5.95 -24.12 -37.20
CA ILE A 659 -5.81 -25.40 -36.52
C ILE A 659 -5.76 -25.14 -35.00
N GLY A 660 -6.63 -25.83 -34.26
CA GLY A 660 -6.58 -25.90 -32.80
C GLY A 660 -5.47 -26.84 -32.32
N ARG A 661 -4.83 -26.48 -31.21
CA ARG A 661 -4.05 -27.42 -30.39
C ARG A 661 -4.45 -27.30 -28.93
N SER A 662 -5.11 -28.36 -28.48
CA SER A 662 -5.41 -28.71 -27.10
C SER A 662 -4.11 -28.79 -26.28
N ILE A 663 -4.07 -28.09 -25.16
CA ILE A 663 -3.07 -28.28 -24.10
C ILE A 663 -3.69 -29.25 -23.10
N ARG A 664 -3.20 -30.50 -23.08
CA ARG A 664 -3.44 -31.44 -21.98
C ARG A 664 -2.36 -31.23 -20.92
N TYR A 665 -2.79 -31.06 -19.68
CA TYR A 665 -1.96 -31.27 -18.51
C TYR A 665 -1.90 -32.77 -18.22
N VAL A 666 -0.68 -33.28 -17.99
CA VAL A 666 -0.39 -34.53 -17.28
C VAL A 666 0.33 -34.13 -16.00
#